data_AF-D5G554-F1
#
_entry.id   AF-D5G554-F1
#
_cell.length_a   1.000
_cell.length_b   1.000
_cell.length_c   1.000
_cell.angle_alpha   90.00
_cell.angle_beta   90.00
_cell.angle_gamma   90.00
#
_symmetry.space_group_name_H-M   'P 1'
#
loop_
_entity.id
_entity.type
_entity.pdbx_description
1 polymer ?
#
loop_
_entity_poly.entity_id
_entity_poly.type
_entity_poly.pdbx_seq_one_letter_code
_entity_poly.pdbx_strand_id
1 'polypeptide(L)'
;MFMLRGVGKYIFGDSTKQDIIQLDQGQLYIVRPNSVKGYSECIFKDAAATIRRTSTNYHYQLVIQRAYEEGEEELVDDAEDVDDAKDEKTFLLDESLHLRSIIRDGQAVFAWRDLSGDPGDLYEFVCDPGVQSGSAHMFELVAIQCQFERRYKRSHETATEQELHQFSFSDAPIPSASPTAVSPTAQVKRAPEAPVKKGRKRLVALAPTVAPKAMPAPESQEILTRETAELHLFDVSTGTFVLQEQKVTATVSEVGQWQYWLDIEGENKVWLGQPVIADINPVFNFEYLSFIFNHHTNQCSYSWLLRFKDIETEERFQEGLMRALWEQLNEQKWIKAKDQEREYVLEAFQDITMEDAPEEEEEEEFEDVEEHPGNQSEEYDTDEEEDDTHVKGEQGDGKENSQLAVGYKHDRSFVVRGSKIGVFKHTPNNELEFQTSISKVQTPKGKLFEPKKVMLHGEDTGLIMQDGNNPHSLYKMDLEYGKVVDEWQVHEDIPIDIFAPESKFAQMTNEQTFLGLSHNALYRVDPRLSGNKLVDSELKQYVSKNDFSAVATTEKGYIAVASSKGDIRMFDRLGINAKTHIPALGEAIIGLDVSADGRWILATCRTYILLIDALQHEGKSEGKLGFEKAFPKDAKPRPRRLCLNPSHVAQMQAETKKPLSFTTAKFNTGLDSDETAIITSTGPFMVTWNLRKAIAGRKDPYTLKRYTEEVKADNFRFGSDKNVIVALPNEVNMVGRQTFKKPTRESISTPIRQLRSRHAIVDSPY
;
A
#
# COMPACT_ATOMS: atom_id res chain seq x y z
N MET A 1 -22.93 25.32 -19.97
CA MET A 1 -22.00 24.86 -18.91
C MET A 1 -22.77 24.16 -17.78
N PHE A 2 -24.01 23.69 -17.99
CA PHE A 2 -24.70 22.85 -17.03
C PHE A 2 -25.50 21.76 -17.76
N MET A 3 -24.98 20.53 -17.78
CA MET A 3 -25.77 19.33 -18.03
C MET A 3 -25.44 18.33 -16.91
N LEU A 4 -25.97 18.57 -15.70
CA LEU A 4 -25.73 17.77 -14.50
C LEU A 4 -27.06 17.38 -13.84
N ARG A 5 -27.95 16.71 -14.59
CA ARG A 5 -29.17 16.11 -13.99
C ARG A 5 -28.92 14.73 -13.35
N GLY A 6 -27.74 14.14 -13.55
CA GLY A 6 -27.39 12.81 -13.03
C GLY A 6 -26.51 12.79 -11.78
N VAL A 7 -25.88 13.91 -11.42
CA VAL A 7 -24.85 13.96 -10.35
C VAL A 7 -25.44 14.26 -8.96
N GLY A 8 -26.63 14.87 -8.90
CA GLY A 8 -27.30 15.17 -7.62
C GLY A 8 -27.54 13.94 -6.74
N LYS A 9 -27.81 12.78 -7.34
CA LYS A 9 -28.11 11.54 -6.61
C LYS A 9 -26.88 10.86 -5.98
N TYR A 10 -25.69 11.11 -6.53
CA TYR A 10 -24.42 10.57 -6.03
C TYR A 10 -23.80 11.46 -4.95
N ILE A 11 -24.05 12.77 -4.98
CA ILE A 11 -23.53 13.74 -4.00
C ILE A 11 -24.47 13.93 -2.82
N PHE A 12 -25.78 13.99 -3.04
CA PHE A 12 -26.77 14.04 -1.97
C PHE A 12 -27.16 12.65 -1.44
N GLY A 13 -26.31 11.62 -1.63
CA GLY A 13 -26.52 10.26 -1.11
C GLY A 13 -27.02 10.22 0.34
N ASP A 14 -27.74 9.15 0.67
CA ASP A 14 -28.58 8.89 1.85
C ASP A 14 -29.04 10.11 2.68
N SER A 15 -30.35 10.27 2.83
CA SER A 15 -30.98 11.33 3.63
C SER A 15 -30.58 11.36 5.12
N THR A 16 -29.81 10.36 5.56
CA THR A 16 -29.27 10.18 6.92
C THR A 16 -27.94 10.89 7.17
N LYS A 17 -27.16 11.26 6.14
CA LYS A 17 -25.88 11.97 6.30
C LYS A 17 -26.08 13.47 6.54
N GLN A 18 -25.44 14.02 7.57
CA GLN A 18 -25.53 15.44 7.94
C GLN A 18 -24.69 16.33 7.00
N ASP A 19 -23.55 15.87 6.52
CA ASP A 19 -22.62 16.68 5.71
C ASP A 19 -22.77 16.33 4.22
N ILE A 20 -22.85 17.35 3.35
CA ILE A 20 -23.11 17.21 1.91
C ILE A 20 -21.80 17.31 1.11
N ILE A 21 -20.93 18.27 1.44
CA ILE A 21 -19.64 18.49 0.79
C ILE A 21 -18.72 19.32 1.71
N GLN A 22 -17.42 19.08 1.64
CA GLN A 22 -16.40 19.79 2.42
C GLN A 22 -15.20 20.22 1.55
N LEU A 23 -14.55 21.32 1.96
CA LEU A 23 -13.24 21.77 1.49
C LEU A 23 -12.31 21.77 2.70
N ASP A 24 -11.31 20.88 2.71
CA ASP A 24 -10.58 20.51 3.94
C ASP A 24 -9.51 21.52 4.38
N GLN A 25 -9.06 22.40 3.47
CA GLN A 25 -7.95 23.32 3.75
C GLN A 25 -8.19 24.70 3.13
N GLY A 26 -8.19 25.71 3.99
CA GLY A 26 -8.23 27.11 3.59
C GLY A 26 -8.20 28.05 4.78
N GLN A 27 -8.30 29.33 4.47
CA GLN A 27 -8.19 30.41 5.44
C GLN A 27 -9.45 31.26 5.41
N LEU A 28 -10.00 31.59 6.59
CA LEU A 28 -11.16 32.45 6.71
C LEU A 28 -10.74 33.88 7.05
N TYR A 29 -11.20 34.84 6.25
CA TYR A 29 -11.05 36.27 6.48
C TYR A 29 -12.41 36.95 6.62
N ILE A 30 -12.46 38.03 7.39
CA ILE A 30 -13.53 39.03 7.32
C ILE A 30 -12.98 40.31 6.69
N VAL A 31 -13.66 40.80 5.67
CA VAL A 31 -13.32 42.03 4.94
C VAL A 31 -14.34 43.09 5.31
N ARG A 32 -13.87 44.22 5.87
CA ARG A 32 -14.70 45.33 6.35
C ARG A 32 -14.29 46.63 5.65
N PRO A 33 -14.77 46.91 4.43
CA PRO A 33 -14.29 48.03 3.60
C PRO A 33 -14.42 49.41 4.26
N ASN A 34 -15.37 49.57 5.19
CA ASN A 34 -15.70 50.84 5.84
C ASN A 34 -15.22 50.93 7.30
N SER A 35 -14.48 49.92 7.80
CA SER A 35 -14.08 49.86 9.22
C SER A 35 -12.84 50.71 9.52
N VAL A 36 -12.90 51.44 10.63
CA VAL A 36 -11.76 52.17 11.21
C VAL A 36 -10.71 51.26 11.86
N LYS A 37 -11.03 49.98 12.11
CA LYS A 37 -10.14 49.02 12.79
C LYS A 37 -9.20 48.25 11.84
N GLY A 38 -9.43 48.32 10.53
CA GLY A 38 -8.67 47.58 9.53
C GLY A 38 -9.56 47.09 8.38
N TYR A 39 -8.98 46.99 7.18
CA TYR A 39 -9.70 46.61 5.96
C TYR A 39 -10.07 45.11 5.92
N SER A 40 -9.21 44.26 6.48
CA SER A 40 -9.40 42.81 6.54
C SER A 40 -8.76 42.24 7.81
N GLU A 41 -9.32 41.14 8.30
CA GLU A 41 -8.86 40.42 9.49
C GLU A 41 -8.94 38.91 9.20
N CYS A 42 -7.86 38.17 9.44
CA CYS A 42 -7.84 36.71 9.34
C CYS A 42 -8.48 36.14 10.63
N ILE A 43 -9.57 35.40 10.47
CA ILE A 43 -10.30 34.77 11.57
C ILE A 43 -9.72 33.39 11.85
N PHE A 44 -9.55 32.57 10.81
CA PHE A 44 -8.93 31.24 10.91
C PHE A 44 -7.79 31.13 9.91
N LYS A 45 -6.61 30.78 10.40
CA LYS A 45 -5.43 30.55 9.57
C LYS A 45 -5.50 29.22 8.83
N ASP A 46 -6.10 28.23 9.47
CA ASP A 46 -6.32 26.88 8.96
C ASP A 46 -7.76 26.51 9.31
N ALA A 47 -8.56 26.23 8.29
CA ALA A 47 -9.98 25.93 8.44
C ALA A 47 -10.52 25.08 7.29
N ALA A 48 -11.55 24.30 7.60
CA ALA A 48 -12.35 23.58 6.64
C ALA A 48 -13.70 24.30 6.42
N ALA A 49 -14.22 24.24 5.19
CA ALA A 49 -15.54 24.77 4.85
C ALA A 49 -16.49 23.64 4.45
N THR A 50 -17.64 23.52 5.11
CA THR A 50 -18.57 22.38 4.95
C THR A 50 -20.00 22.86 4.71
N ILE A 51 -20.73 22.20 3.81
CA ILE A 51 -22.17 22.40 3.63
C ILE A 51 -22.92 21.26 4.31
N ARG A 52 -23.74 21.57 5.32
CA ARG A 52 -24.46 20.59 6.15
C ARG A 52 -25.99 20.73 6.03
N ARG A 53 -26.70 19.61 6.14
CA ARG A 53 -28.15 19.51 6.32
C ARG A 53 -28.51 19.90 7.74
N THR A 54 -29.65 20.57 7.90
CA THR A 54 -30.23 20.80 9.23
C THR A 54 -31.40 19.85 9.48
N SER A 55 -31.88 19.78 10.72
CA SER A 55 -33.10 19.05 11.08
C SER A 55 -34.38 19.56 10.40
N THR A 56 -34.33 20.74 9.77
CA THR A 56 -35.45 21.32 9.04
C THR A 56 -35.27 21.11 7.54
N ASN A 57 -36.28 20.51 6.88
CA ASN A 57 -36.25 20.29 5.44
C ASN A 57 -35.96 21.59 4.66
N TYR A 58 -35.13 21.47 3.62
CA TYR A 58 -34.69 22.58 2.76
C TYR A 58 -33.98 23.72 3.50
N HIS A 59 -33.37 23.43 4.65
CA HIS A 59 -32.47 24.35 5.34
C HIS A 59 -31.08 23.71 5.44
N TYR A 60 -30.09 24.47 5.01
CA TYR A 60 -28.71 24.06 4.89
C TYR A 60 -27.81 25.13 5.52
N GLN A 61 -26.68 24.71 6.05
CA GLN A 61 -25.69 25.58 6.68
C GLN A 61 -24.37 25.47 5.96
N LEU A 62 -23.71 26.61 5.74
CA LEU A 62 -22.28 26.70 5.46
C LEU A 62 -21.58 26.86 6.80
N VAL A 63 -20.70 25.93 7.14
CA VAL A 63 -19.95 25.88 8.38
C VAL A 63 -18.48 26.05 8.05
N ILE A 64 -17.80 26.98 8.73
CA ILE A 64 -16.35 27.12 8.66
C ILE A 64 -15.79 26.75 10.02
N GLN A 65 -14.99 25.69 10.07
CA GLN A 65 -14.43 25.14 11.30
C GLN A 65 -12.92 25.30 11.28
N ARG A 66 -12.32 25.77 12.37
CA ARG A 66 -10.86 25.86 12.51
C ARG A 66 -10.24 24.46 12.54
N ALA A 67 -9.11 24.27 11.86
CA ALA A 67 -8.27 23.07 11.93
C ALA A 67 -7.08 23.32 12.88
N TYR A 68 -6.77 22.38 13.77
CA TYR A 68 -5.62 22.45 14.68
C TYR A 68 -4.36 21.89 13.99
N GLU A 69 -3.20 22.50 14.26
CA GLU A 69 -1.88 21.94 13.91
C GLU A 69 -1.45 20.96 15.01
N GLU A 70 -0.77 19.86 14.63
CA GLU A 70 -0.28 18.80 15.53
C GLU A 70 0.50 19.41 16.72
N GLY A 71 -0.08 19.35 17.93
CA GLY A 71 0.48 19.92 19.17
C GLY A 71 -0.16 21.22 19.71
N GLU A 72 -1.14 21.84 19.05
CA GLU A 72 -1.86 23.01 19.62
C GLU A 72 -3.03 22.65 20.55
N GLU A 73 -3.58 21.42 20.49
CA GLU A 73 -4.72 21.00 21.32
C GLU A 73 -4.40 20.95 22.83
N GLU A 74 -3.16 20.58 23.20
CA GLU A 74 -2.72 20.50 24.60
C GLU A 74 -2.69 21.86 25.33
N LEU A 75 -2.65 22.98 24.61
CA LEU A 75 -2.64 24.32 25.23
C LEU A 75 -4.04 24.86 25.54
N VAL A 76 -5.10 24.21 25.02
CA VAL A 76 -6.48 24.68 25.16
C VAL A 76 -7.18 24.01 26.35
N ASP A 77 -6.82 22.77 26.69
CA ASP A 77 -7.40 22.03 27.81
C ASP A 77 -7.09 22.63 29.20
N ASP A 78 -6.08 23.49 29.30
CA ASP A 78 -5.71 24.21 30.53
C ASP A 78 -6.51 25.51 30.78
N ALA A 79 -7.44 25.89 29.89
CA ALA A 79 -8.26 27.08 30.04
C ALA A 79 -9.71 26.74 30.39
N GLU A 80 -10.06 26.78 31.69
CA GLU A 80 -11.40 26.49 32.27
C GLU A 80 -12.58 27.38 31.80
N ASP A 81 -12.55 28.03 30.63
CA ASP A 81 -13.70 28.77 30.07
C ASP A 81 -13.57 28.91 28.53
N VAL A 82 -14.00 27.89 27.76
CA VAL A 82 -14.08 28.00 26.29
C VAL A 82 -15.52 27.82 25.81
N ASP A 83 -16.16 28.95 25.47
CA ASP A 83 -17.33 29.00 24.61
C ASP A 83 -17.04 28.21 23.30
N ASP A 84 -17.78 27.13 23.04
CA ASP A 84 -17.76 26.34 21.78
C ASP A 84 -17.97 27.22 20.51
N ALA A 85 -18.38 28.48 20.67
CA ALA A 85 -18.62 29.45 19.60
C ALA A 85 -17.36 30.15 19.06
N LYS A 86 -16.16 29.87 19.58
CA LYS A 86 -14.91 30.51 19.13
C LYS A 86 -14.26 29.84 17.91
N ASP A 87 -14.43 28.54 17.72
CA ASP A 87 -13.72 27.77 16.69
C ASP A 87 -14.60 27.33 15.50
N GLU A 88 -15.89 27.71 15.51
CA GLU A 88 -16.83 27.47 14.41
C GLU A 88 -17.58 28.74 13.99
N LYS A 89 -17.76 28.94 12.68
CA LYS A 89 -18.62 29.97 12.09
C LYS A 89 -19.68 29.32 11.20
N THR A 90 -20.95 29.46 11.59
CA THR A 90 -22.07 28.86 10.88
C THR A 90 -22.99 29.90 10.24
N PHE A 91 -23.28 29.71 8.95
CA PHE A 91 -24.09 30.59 8.12
C PHE A 91 -25.21 29.81 7.45
N LEU A 92 -26.44 30.29 7.55
CA LEU A 92 -27.57 29.63 6.90
C LEU A 92 -27.58 29.94 5.39
N LEU A 93 -27.45 28.93 4.53
CA LEU A 93 -27.37 29.08 3.07
C LEU A 93 -28.68 29.67 2.51
N ASP A 94 -28.72 30.99 2.38
CA ASP A 94 -29.83 31.79 1.86
C ASP A 94 -29.39 32.57 0.63
N GLU A 95 -30.35 32.95 -0.23
CA GLU A 95 -30.09 33.89 -1.33
C GLU A 95 -29.50 35.23 -0.83
N SER A 96 -29.84 35.64 0.41
CA SER A 96 -29.31 36.87 1.00
C SER A 96 -27.80 36.84 1.26
N LEU A 97 -27.16 35.66 1.40
CA LEU A 97 -25.71 35.54 1.55
C LEU A 97 -24.94 36.01 0.31
N HIS A 98 -25.55 35.92 -0.88
CA HIS A 98 -24.88 36.20 -2.16
C HIS A 98 -23.52 35.49 -2.27
N LEU A 99 -23.49 34.19 -1.97
CA LEU A 99 -22.29 33.37 -2.04
C LEU A 99 -21.77 33.33 -3.49
N ARG A 100 -20.49 33.58 -3.66
CA ARG A 100 -19.82 33.70 -4.96
C ARG A 100 -18.42 33.10 -4.88
N SER A 101 -17.95 32.55 -6.00
CA SER A 101 -16.61 31.98 -6.13
C SER A 101 -15.80 32.74 -7.20
N ILE A 102 -14.47 32.75 -7.06
CA ILE A 102 -13.53 33.15 -8.13
C ILE A 102 -12.25 32.34 -8.00
N ILE A 103 -11.55 32.12 -9.12
CA ILE A 103 -10.17 31.63 -9.09
C ILE A 103 -9.24 32.86 -9.13
N ARG A 104 -8.45 33.06 -8.07
CA ARG A 104 -7.46 34.14 -7.95
C ARG A 104 -6.10 33.52 -7.67
N ASP A 105 -5.09 33.86 -8.48
CA ASP A 105 -3.72 33.35 -8.34
C ASP A 105 -3.60 31.81 -8.25
N GLY A 106 -4.52 31.09 -8.90
CA GLY A 106 -4.57 29.63 -8.90
C GLY A 106 -5.32 29.01 -7.71
N GLN A 107 -5.82 29.82 -6.77
CA GLN A 107 -6.60 29.40 -5.61
C GLN A 107 -8.09 29.68 -5.80
N ALA A 108 -8.95 28.78 -5.33
CA ALA A 108 -10.39 29.03 -5.27
C ALA A 108 -10.71 29.91 -4.06
N VAL A 109 -11.48 30.98 -4.29
CA VAL A 109 -11.87 31.94 -3.25
C VAL A 109 -13.38 32.03 -3.23
N PHE A 110 -13.97 31.77 -2.06
CA PHE A 110 -15.41 31.92 -1.81
C PHE A 110 -15.64 33.18 -0.99
N ALA A 111 -16.69 33.94 -1.32
CA ALA A 111 -17.06 35.10 -0.53
C ALA A 111 -18.58 35.20 -0.38
N TRP A 112 -19.03 35.67 0.78
CA TRP A 112 -20.46 35.89 1.08
C TRP A 112 -20.62 37.08 2.03
N ARG A 113 -21.80 37.70 2.01
CA ARG A 113 -22.11 38.88 2.84
C ARG A 113 -22.18 38.50 4.32
N ASP A 114 -21.65 39.37 5.17
CA ASP A 114 -21.92 39.30 6.60
C ASP A 114 -23.29 39.93 6.86
N LEU A 115 -24.30 39.10 7.14
CA LEU A 115 -25.66 39.56 7.44
C LEU A 115 -25.79 40.16 8.86
N SER A 116 -24.78 39.98 9.71
CA SER A 116 -24.73 40.50 11.08
C SER A 116 -23.83 41.75 11.23
N GLY A 117 -23.03 42.06 10.22
CA GLY A 117 -22.06 43.16 10.18
C GLY A 117 -22.60 44.45 9.57
N ASP A 118 -21.69 45.40 9.32
CA ASP A 118 -22.03 46.68 8.69
C ASP A 118 -22.30 46.52 7.19
N PRO A 119 -23.10 47.41 6.55
CA PRO A 119 -23.32 47.38 5.11
C PRO A 119 -22.01 47.41 4.31
N GLY A 120 -21.72 46.31 3.62
CA GLY A 120 -20.51 46.12 2.81
C GLY A 120 -19.52 45.11 3.39
N ASP A 121 -19.73 44.65 4.63
CA ASP A 121 -18.92 43.61 5.25
C ASP A 121 -19.19 42.24 4.63
N LEU A 122 -18.13 41.44 4.49
CA LEU A 122 -18.19 40.11 3.90
C LEU A 122 -17.12 39.19 4.46
N TYR A 123 -17.38 37.89 4.36
CA TYR A 123 -16.39 36.85 4.60
C TYR A 123 -15.72 36.44 3.28
N GLU A 124 -14.43 36.10 3.36
CA GLU A 124 -13.64 35.55 2.25
C GLU A 124 -12.96 34.27 2.76
N PHE A 125 -13.29 33.13 2.17
CA PHE A 125 -12.63 31.84 2.42
C PHE A 125 -11.70 31.54 1.25
N VAL A 126 -10.39 31.54 1.50
CA VAL A 126 -9.34 31.30 0.51
C VAL A 126 -8.88 29.86 0.62
N CYS A 127 -9.13 29.05 -0.39
CA CYS A 127 -8.69 27.65 -0.40
C CYS A 127 -7.18 27.57 -0.60
N ASP A 128 -6.56 26.56 0.01
CA ASP A 128 -5.14 26.33 -0.16
C ASP A 128 -4.80 25.87 -1.59
N PRO A 129 -3.55 26.07 -2.07
CA PRO A 129 -3.14 25.71 -3.42
C PRO A 129 -3.27 24.21 -3.73
N GLY A 130 -3.37 23.35 -2.71
CA GLY A 130 -3.59 21.91 -2.83
C GLY A 130 -5.05 21.50 -3.09
N VAL A 131 -6.02 22.40 -2.89
CA VAL A 131 -7.44 22.11 -3.12
C VAL A 131 -7.71 22.01 -4.63
N GLN A 132 -8.20 20.85 -5.08
CA GLN A 132 -8.49 20.60 -6.49
C GLN A 132 -9.57 21.57 -7.01
N SER A 133 -9.34 22.17 -8.19
CA SER A 133 -10.31 23.11 -8.79
C SER A 133 -11.69 22.47 -9.06
N GLY A 134 -11.74 21.13 -9.20
CA GLY A 134 -12.98 20.36 -9.30
C GLY A 134 -13.81 20.42 -8.01
N SER A 135 -13.19 20.20 -6.85
CA SER A 135 -13.88 20.24 -5.54
C SER A 135 -14.49 21.61 -5.25
N ALA A 136 -13.76 22.69 -5.57
CA ALA A 136 -14.27 24.05 -5.42
C ALA A 136 -15.50 24.32 -6.33
N HIS A 137 -15.46 23.86 -7.58
CA HIS A 137 -16.60 24.02 -8.49
C HIS A 137 -17.82 23.23 -8.02
N MET A 138 -17.61 22.02 -7.50
CA MET A 138 -18.68 21.21 -6.92
C MET A 138 -19.27 21.84 -5.66
N PHE A 139 -18.43 22.43 -4.81
CA PHE A 139 -18.86 23.16 -3.61
C PHE A 139 -19.78 24.34 -3.95
N GLU A 140 -19.42 25.12 -4.98
CA GLU A 140 -20.27 26.20 -5.49
C GLU A 140 -21.61 25.68 -6.03
N LEU A 141 -21.58 24.60 -6.82
CA LEU A 141 -22.78 23.99 -7.38
C LEU A 141 -23.74 23.51 -6.28
N VAL A 142 -23.22 22.85 -5.25
CA VAL A 142 -24.01 22.39 -4.09
C VAL A 142 -24.60 23.58 -3.34
N ALA A 143 -23.83 24.64 -3.12
CA ALA A 143 -24.35 25.86 -2.48
C ALA A 143 -25.51 26.48 -3.26
N ILE A 144 -25.44 26.51 -4.60
CA ILE A 144 -26.52 26.98 -5.49
C ILE A 144 -27.77 26.09 -5.37
N GLN A 145 -27.58 24.77 -5.37
CA GLN A 145 -28.69 23.81 -5.23
C GLN A 145 -29.38 23.96 -3.87
N CYS A 146 -28.62 24.07 -2.78
CA CYS A 146 -29.14 24.31 -1.43
C CYS A 146 -29.96 25.61 -1.34
N GLN A 147 -29.48 26.71 -1.95
CA GLN A 147 -30.21 27.97 -1.99
C GLN A 147 -31.52 27.88 -2.80
N PHE A 148 -31.50 27.18 -3.95
CA PHE A 148 -32.70 26.91 -4.74
C PHE A 148 -33.74 26.15 -3.93
N GLU A 149 -33.35 25.03 -3.31
CA GLU A 149 -34.28 24.20 -2.55
C GLU A 149 -34.90 24.98 -1.39
N ARG A 150 -34.10 25.82 -0.72
CA ARG A 150 -34.58 26.66 0.36
C ARG A 150 -35.59 27.70 -0.12
N ARG A 151 -35.33 28.36 -1.25
CA ARG A 151 -36.20 29.40 -1.82
C ARG A 151 -37.53 28.85 -2.32
N TYR A 152 -37.49 27.73 -3.04
CA TYR A 152 -38.66 27.16 -3.71
C TYR A 152 -39.33 26.01 -2.94
N LYS A 153 -38.74 25.55 -1.83
CA LYS A 153 -39.24 24.45 -0.98
C LYS A 153 -39.55 23.17 -1.78
N ARG A 154 -38.68 22.85 -2.75
CA ARG A 154 -38.76 21.65 -3.60
C ARG A 154 -37.36 21.19 -4.00
N SER A 155 -37.23 19.91 -4.37
CA SER A 155 -35.95 19.29 -4.76
C SER A 155 -35.30 19.97 -5.97
N HIS A 156 -33.98 20.19 -5.89
CA HIS A 156 -33.15 20.74 -6.97
C HIS A 156 -33.14 19.84 -8.23
N GLU A 157 -33.47 18.56 -8.12
CA GLU A 157 -33.59 17.63 -9.25
C GLU A 157 -34.65 18.07 -10.26
N THR A 158 -35.65 18.84 -9.80
CA THR A 158 -36.74 19.38 -10.63
C THR A 158 -36.44 20.78 -11.18
N ALA A 159 -35.28 21.35 -10.85
CA ALA A 159 -34.90 22.69 -11.27
C ALA A 159 -34.55 22.76 -12.76
N THR A 160 -34.86 23.91 -13.36
CA THR A 160 -34.36 24.30 -14.69
C THR A 160 -33.03 25.05 -14.57
N GLU A 161 -32.22 25.04 -15.63
CA GLU A 161 -30.93 25.76 -15.65
C GLU A 161 -31.12 27.28 -15.39
N GLN A 162 -32.22 27.86 -15.87
CA GLN A 162 -32.58 29.26 -15.62
C GLN A 162 -32.95 29.54 -14.16
N GLU A 163 -33.45 28.57 -13.41
CA GLU A 163 -33.78 28.73 -11.99
C GLU A 163 -32.54 28.60 -11.10
N LEU A 164 -31.60 27.71 -11.44
CA LEU A 164 -30.33 27.60 -10.71
C LEU A 164 -29.43 28.81 -10.96
N HIS A 165 -29.44 29.38 -12.18
CA HIS A 165 -28.65 30.57 -12.52
C HIS A 165 -29.05 31.81 -11.70
N GLN A 166 -30.25 31.86 -11.11
CA GLN A 166 -30.68 32.99 -10.25
C GLN A 166 -29.88 33.10 -8.96
N PHE A 167 -29.17 32.03 -8.57
CA PHE A 167 -28.32 32.00 -7.37
C PHE A 167 -26.82 32.07 -7.71
N SER A 168 -26.47 32.34 -8.96
CA SER A 168 -25.10 32.63 -9.40
C SER A 168 -24.88 34.14 -9.37
N PHE A 169 -24.21 34.64 -8.33
CA PHE A 169 -24.07 36.09 -8.04
C PHE A 169 -22.76 36.71 -8.58
N SER A 170 -22.36 36.32 -9.80
CA SER A 170 -21.07 36.65 -10.42
C SER A 170 -20.83 38.14 -10.74
N ASP A 171 -21.87 38.98 -10.65
CA ASP A 171 -21.84 40.38 -11.10
C ASP A 171 -21.16 41.35 -10.12
N ALA A 172 -20.89 40.93 -8.87
CA ALA A 172 -20.27 41.76 -7.85
C ALA A 172 -18.80 41.36 -7.62
N PRO A 173 -17.83 42.29 -7.73
CA PRO A 173 -16.42 41.96 -7.54
C PRO A 173 -16.16 41.45 -6.12
N ILE A 174 -15.32 40.41 -6.00
CA ILE A 174 -14.80 39.93 -4.72
C ILE A 174 -13.60 40.82 -4.37
N PRO A 175 -13.66 41.67 -3.33
CA PRO A 175 -12.50 42.43 -2.88
C PRO A 175 -11.45 41.46 -2.32
N SER A 176 -10.16 41.79 -2.47
CA SER A 176 -9.08 40.96 -1.91
C SER A 176 -8.80 41.35 -0.47
N ALA A 177 -8.73 40.39 0.45
CA ALA A 177 -8.27 40.59 1.82
C ALA A 177 -6.82 41.13 1.91
N SER A 178 -6.04 41.14 0.83
CA SER A 178 -4.68 41.71 0.81
C SER A 178 -4.65 43.09 0.12
N PRO A 179 -4.10 44.14 0.75
CA PRO A 179 -3.95 45.44 0.09
C PRO A 179 -2.95 45.33 -1.06
N THR A 180 -3.44 45.50 -2.29
CA THR A 180 -2.59 45.56 -3.49
C THR A 180 -1.78 46.86 -3.46
N ALA A 181 -0.47 46.77 -3.24
CA ALA A 181 0.43 47.91 -3.28
C ALA A 181 0.53 48.48 -4.71
N VAL A 182 -0.31 49.46 -5.03
CA VAL A 182 -0.17 50.29 -6.22
C VAL A 182 0.97 51.28 -5.96
N SER A 183 2.12 51.09 -6.58
CA SER A 183 3.22 52.07 -6.54
C SER A 183 2.99 53.17 -7.59
N PRO A 184 2.90 54.46 -7.21
CA PRO A 184 3.04 55.54 -8.16
C PRO A 184 4.52 55.90 -8.37
N THR A 185 4.87 56.09 -9.62
CA THR A 185 6.18 56.50 -10.14
C THR A 185 6.60 57.88 -9.63
N ALA A 186 7.75 58.01 -8.96
CA ALA A 186 8.52 59.27 -8.87
C ALA A 186 10.00 59.08 -8.42
N GLN A 187 10.90 59.35 -9.37
CA GLN A 187 12.19 60.07 -9.26
C GLN A 187 13.24 59.72 -8.16
N VAL A 188 14.31 59.07 -8.63
CA VAL A 188 15.76 59.37 -8.44
C VAL A 188 16.23 60.01 -7.12
N LYS A 189 17.07 59.28 -6.36
CA LYS A 189 18.44 59.68 -5.95
C LYS A 189 19.24 58.51 -5.33
N ARG A 190 20.51 58.40 -5.76
CA ARG A 190 21.55 57.41 -5.41
C ARG A 190 22.18 57.67 -4.02
N ALA A 191 22.54 56.61 -3.30
CA ALA A 191 23.78 56.46 -2.50
C ALA A 191 24.00 54.97 -2.12
N PRO A 192 25.24 54.52 -1.83
CA PRO A 192 25.76 53.21 -2.27
C PRO A 192 25.75 52.06 -1.24
N GLU A 193 26.03 50.88 -1.78
CA GLU A 193 26.07 49.51 -1.26
C GLU A 193 26.95 49.25 -0.02
N ALA A 194 26.54 48.27 0.79
CA ALA A 194 27.42 47.37 1.54
C ALA A 194 27.01 45.91 1.24
N PRO A 195 27.95 44.96 0.98
CA PRO A 195 27.61 43.67 0.40
C PRO A 195 27.33 42.62 1.47
N VAL A 196 26.17 41.95 1.40
CA VAL A 196 25.93 40.67 2.10
C VAL A 196 25.88 39.57 1.06
N LYS A 197 26.91 38.71 1.07
CA LYS A 197 27.08 37.56 0.18
C LYS A 197 25.93 36.57 0.36
N LYS A 198 25.04 36.46 -0.63
CA LYS A 198 24.11 35.33 -0.77
C LYS A 198 24.85 34.15 -1.42
N GLY A 199 25.21 33.15 -0.62
CA GLY A 199 25.49 31.81 -1.11
C GLY A 199 24.19 31.15 -1.54
N ARG A 200 23.80 31.28 -2.82
CA ARG A 200 22.70 30.51 -3.41
C ARG A 200 23.17 29.05 -3.53
N LYS A 201 22.70 28.16 -2.65
CA LYS A 201 22.64 26.73 -2.96
C LYS A 201 21.61 26.57 -4.08
N ARG A 202 22.10 26.24 -5.27
CA ARG A 202 21.30 25.91 -6.45
C ARG A 202 20.72 24.50 -6.23
N LEU A 203 19.45 24.41 -5.84
CA LEU A 203 18.68 23.18 -6.03
C LEU A 203 18.63 22.93 -7.55
N VAL A 204 19.19 21.79 -7.97
CA VAL A 204 19.12 21.36 -9.37
C VAL A 204 17.67 20.92 -9.61
N ALA A 205 16.89 21.71 -10.35
CA ALA A 205 15.58 21.29 -10.83
C ALA A 205 15.76 20.05 -11.71
N LEU A 206 15.14 18.93 -11.33
CA LEU A 206 15.07 17.74 -12.17
C LEU A 206 14.23 18.05 -13.42
N ALA A 207 14.65 17.54 -14.56
CA ALA A 207 13.91 17.70 -15.81
C ALA A 207 12.57 16.95 -15.74
N PRO A 208 11.49 17.47 -16.37
CA PRO A 208 10.19 16.81 -16.41
C PRO A 208 10.28 15.42 -17.05
N THR A 209 9.42 14.50 -16.60
CA THR A 209 9.39 13.12 -17.11
C THR A 209 8.98 13.11 -18.59
N VAL A 210 9.88 12.68 -19.48
CA VAL A 210 9.62 12.60 -20.93
C VAL A 210 9.18 11.19 -21.31
N ALA A 211 8.10 11.08 -22.08
CA ALA A 211 7.59 9.82 -22.59
C ALA A 211 8.68 9.05 -23.39
N PRO A 212 8.89 7.75 -23.12
CA PRO A 212 9.82 6.93 -23.89
C PRO A 212 9.36 6.75 -25.34
N LYS A 213 10.30 6.37 -26.22
CA LYS A 213 9.98 6.02 -27.60
C LYS A 213 9.24 4.68 -27.64
N ALA A 214 8.09 4.64 -28.30
CA ALA A 214 7.31 3.41 -28.47
C ALA A 214 8.11 2.32 -29.20
N MET A 215 7.97 1.08 -28.74
CA MET A 215 8.42 -0.09 -29.49
C MET A 215 7.40 -0.39 -30.60
N PRO A 216 7.84 -0.76 -31.82
CA PRO A 216 6.92 -1.14 -32.88
C PRO A 216 6.15 -2.40 -32.47
N ALA A 217 4.82 -2.37 -32.64
CA ALA A 217 3.98 -3.53 -32.38
C ALA A 217 4.32 -4.69 -33.33
N PRO A 218 4.40 -5.94 -32.84
CA PRO A 218 4.47 -7.12 -33.70
C PRO A 218 3.19 -7.29 -34.53
N GLU A 219 3.24 -8.19 -35.53
CA GLU A 219 2.05 -8.52 -36.33
C GLU A 219 0.99 -9.21 -35.47
N SER A 220 -0.17 -8.56 -35.33
CA SER A 220 -1.28 -9.05 -34.51
C SER A 220 -2.03 -10.20 -35.20
N GLN A 221 -2.33 -11.27 -34.45
CA GLN A 221 -3.15 -12.39 -34.89
C GLN A 221 -4.64 -12.21 -34.53
N GLU A 222 -4.92 -11.83 -33.29
CA GLU A 222 -6.27 -11.60 -32.75
C GLU A 222 -6.27 -10.31 -31.93
N ILE A 223 -7.31 -9.49 -32.07
CA ILE A 223 -7.52 -8.31 -31.22
C ILE A 223 -8.49 -8.72 -30.10
N LEU A 224 -8.04 -8.61 -28.85
CA LEU A 224 -8.83 -8.95 -27.68
C LEU A 224 -9.73 -7.80 -27.25
N THR A 225 -9.21 -6.57 -27.25
CA THR A 225 -9.99 -5.37 -26.99
C THR A 225 -9.37 -4.17 -27.69
N ARG A 226 -10.20 -3.17 -28.02
CA ARG A 226 -9.80 -1.93 -28.67
C ARG A 226 -10.74 -0.81 -28.27
N GLU A 227 -10.27 0.09 -27.41
CA GLU A 227 -11.10 1.14 -26.83
C GLU A 227 -10.39 2.50 -26.89
N THR A 228 -11.18 3.58 -26.82
CA THR A 228 -10.68 4.96 -26.84
C THR A 228 -10.60 5.54 -25.44
N ALA A 229 -9.53 6.26 -25.14
CA ALA A 229 -9.26 6.85 -23.82
C ALA A 229 -8.43 8.14 -23.92
N GLU A 230 -8.30 8.85 -22.80
CA GLU A 230 -7.31 9.92 -22.61
C GLU A 230 -6.01 9.31 -22.04
N LEU A 231 -4.85 9.79 -22.47
CA LEU A 231 -3.56 9.30 -22.02
C LEU A 231 -2.87 10.32 -21.11
N HIS A 232 -2.49 9.88 -19.91
CA HIS A 232 -1.74 10.67 -18.94
C HIS A 232 -0.44 9.94 -18.53
N LEU A 233 0.61 10.70 -18.24
CA LEU A 233 1.90 10.20 -17.77
C LEU A 233 2.18 10.75 -16.38
N PHE A 234 2.57 9.88 -15.45
CA PHE A 234 2.98 10.29 -14.11
C PHE A 234 4.30 11.06 -14.18
N ASP A 235 4.31 12.30 -13.67
CA ASP A 235 5.53 13.06 -13.49
C ASP A 235 6.03 12.93 -12.05
N VAL A 236 7.19 12.29 -11.89
CA VAL A 236 7.84 12.09 -10.59
C VAL A 236 8.19 13.42 -9.91
N SER A 237 8.37 14.49 -10.68
CA SER A 237 8.73 15.80 -10.13
C SER A 237 7.56 16.51 -9.44
N THR A 238 6.35 16.36 -9.98
CA THR A 238 5.12 16.97 -9.43
C THR A 238 4.29 16.00 -8.60
N GLY A 239 4.54 14.69 -8.71
CA GLY A 239 3.75 13.66 -8.05
C GLY A 239 2.35 13.46 -8.65
N THR A 240 2.13 13.91 -9.90
CA THR A 240 0.79 13.93 -10.52
C THR A 240 0.80 13.35 -11.94
N PHE A 241 -0.36 12.87 -12.39
CA PHE A 241 -0.56 12.43 -13.78
C PHE A 241 -0.84 13.62 -14.69
N VAL A 242 0.04 13.85 -15.66
CA VAL A 242 -0.03 14.95 -16.62
C VAL A 242 -0.58 14.45 -17.96
N LEU A 243 -1.64 15.07 -18.45
CA LEU A 243 -2.26 14.76 -19.74
C LEU A 243 -1.25 14.87 -20.89
N GLN A 244 -1.16 13.82 -21.70
CA GLN A 244 -0.30 13.74 -22.87
C GLN A 244 -1.09 13.87 -24.17
N GLU A 245 -2.23 13.19 -24.27
CA GLU A 245 -3.14 13.28 -25.43
C GLU A 245 -4.59 13.00 -25.00
N GLN A 246 -5.52 13.83 -25.50
CA GLN A 246 -6.95 13.73 -25.17
C GLN A 246 -7.65 12.52 -25.79
N LYS A 247 -7.09 11.96 -26.86
CA LYS A 247 -7.73 10.86 -27.57
C LYS A 247 -6.68 9.90 -28.10
N VAL A 248 -6.59 8.76 -27.45
CA VAL A 248 -5.78 7.63 -27.87
C VAL A 248 -6.66 6.40 -28.08
N THR A 249 -6.18 5.47 -28.90
CA THR A 249 -6.75 4.14 -29.07
C THR A 249 -5.84 3.14 -28.37
N ALA A 250 -6.33 2.51 -27.31
CA ALA A 250 -5.64 1.45 -26.61
C ALA A 250 -6.11 0.09 -27.16
N THR A 251 -5.18 -0.71 -27.67
CA THR A 251 -5.47 -2.00 -28.30
C THR A 251 -4.67 -3.09 -27.60
N VAL A 252 -5.36 -4.14 -27.14
CA VAL A 252 -4.72 -5.37 -26.66
C VAL A 252 -4.86 -6.44 -27.72
N SER A 253 -3.74 -6.99 -28.19
CA SER A 253 -3.71 -8.00 -29.23
C SER A 253 -2.85 -9.21 -28.87
N GLU A 254 -3.15 -10.36 -29.45
CA GLU A 254 -2.29 -11.53 -29.46
C GLU A 254 -1.27 -11.41 -30.60
N VAL A 255 0.00 -11.65 -30.29
CA VAL A 255 1.10 -11.64 -31.27
C VAL A 255 1.73 -13.02 -31.50
N GLY A 256 1.15 -14.07 -30.89
CA GLY A 256 1.51 -15.47 -31.04
C GLY A 256 2.41 -16.00 -29.92
N GLN A 257 2.60 -17.33 -29.86
CA GLN A 257 3.43 -18.00 -28.83
C GLN A 257 3.11 -17.59 -27.38
N TRP A 258 1.83 -17.40 -27.04
CA TRP A 258 1.39 -16.92 -25.71
C TRP A 258 1.87 -15.51 -25.35
N GLN A 259 2.27 -14.73 -26.34
CA GLN A 259 2.62 -13.33 -26.17
C GLN A 259 1.45 -12.44 -26.60
N TYR A 260 1.21 -11.42 -25.79
CA TYR A 260 0.18 -10.42 -25.99
C TYR A 260 0.82 -9.04 -25.90
N TRP A 261 0.19 -8.08 -26.55
CA TRP A 261 0.74 -6.75 -26.74
C TRP A 261 -0.32 -5.69 -26.45
N LEU A 262 0.08 -4.68 -25.67
CA LEU A 262 -0.69 -3.47 -25.44
C LEU A 262 -0.06 -2.36 -26.28
N ASP A 263 -0.85 -1.81 -27.18
CA ASP A 263 -0.47 -0.68 -28.03
C ASP A 263 -1.38 0.52 -27.76
N ILE A 264 -0.78 1.72 -27.68
CA ILE A 264 -1.48 2.98 -27.45
C ILE A 264 -1.09 3.95 -28.56
N GLU A 265 -2.05 4.19 -29.44
CA GLU A 265 -1.89 5.03 -30.63
C GLU A 265 -2.64 6.35 -30.45
N GLY A 266 -1.95 7.47 -30.66
CA GLY A 266 -2.57 8.78 -30.82
C GLY A 266 -2.86 9.09 -32.29
N GLU A 267 -3.35 10.29 -32.59
CA GLU A 267 -3.71 10.68 -33.96
C GLU A 267 -2.50 10.79 -34.89
N ASN A 268 -1.35 11.21 -34.36
CA ASN A 268 -0.16 11.54 -35.15
C ASN A 268 1.07 10.69 -34.83
N LYS A 269 1.02 9.85 -33.78
CA LYS A 269 2.14 9.00 -33.36
C LYS A 269 1.67 7.84 -32.47
N VAL A 270 2.49 6.79 -32.40
CA VAL A 270 2.37 5.74 -31.38
C VAL A 270 3.03 6.23 -30.10
N TRP A 271 2.30 6.22 -28.99
CA TRP A 271 2.82 6.63 -27.68
C TRP A 271 3.54 5.51 -26.97
N LEU A 272 2.95 4.32 -27.02
CA LEU A 272 3.40 3.19 -26.24
C LEU A 272 3.09 1.88 -26.95
N GLY A 273 4.05 0.97 -26.94
CA GLY A 273 3.84 -0.43 -27.31
C GLY A 273 4.64 -1.29 -26.34
N GLN A 274 3.98 -2.22 -25.64
CA GLN A 274 4.63 -3.09 -24.67
C GLN A 274 3.99 -4.49 -24.59
N PRO A 275 4.76 -5.52 -24.20
CA PRO A 275 4.19 -6.82 -23.95
C PRO A 275 3.27 -6.77 -22.71
N VAL A 276 2.17 -7.52 -22.77
CA VAL A 276 1.27 -7.71 -21.62
C VAL A 276 1.83 -8.85 -20.78
N ILE A 277 2.55 -8.48 -19.73
CA ILE A 277 3.16 -9.37 -18.75
C ILE A 277 2.85 -8.87 -17.33
N ALA A 278 3.09 -9.70 -16.34
CA ALA A 278 2.72 -9.42 -14.95
C ALA A 278 3.27 -8.09 -14.38
N ASP A 279 4.44 -7.65 -14.87
CA ASP A 279 5.08 -6.38 -14.46
C ASP A 279 4.28 -5.13 -14.88
N ILE A 280 3.28 -5.26 -15.77
CA ILE A 280 2.38 -4.15 -16.13
C ILE A 280 1.64 -3.56 -14.93
N ASN A 281 1.50 -4.32 -13.83
CA ASN A 281 0.88 -3.91 -12.57
C ASN A 281 -0.45 -3.15 -12.77
N PRO A 282 -1.49 -3.84 -13.27
CA PRO A 282 -2.72 -3.19 -13.68
C PRO A 282 -3.57 -2.78 -12.47
N VAL A 283 -3.97 -1.51 -12.41
CA VAL A 283 -4.84 -0.96 -11.36
C VAL A 283 -6.00 -0.22 -12.00
N PHE A 284 -7.22 -0.70 -11.77
CA PHE A 284 -8.45 -0.10 -12.28
C PHE A 284 -9.17 0.66 -11.17
N ASN A 285 -9.71 1.82 -11.52
CA ASN A 285 -10.52 2.64 -10.64
C ASN A 285 -11.74 3.13 -11.43
N PHE A 286 -12.87 2.46 -11.20
CA PHE A 286 -14.15 2.70 -11.86
C PHE A 286 -14.83 4.00 -11.40
N GLU A 287 -14.45 4.54 -10.26
CA GLU A 287 -14.93 5.84 -9.78
C GLU A 287 -14.38 6.98 -10.66
N TYR A 288 -13.08 6.94 -10.96
CA TYR A 288 -12.41 7.92 -11.82
C TYR A 288 -12.37 7.50 -13.31
N LEU A 289 -12.93 6.34 -13.64
CA LEU A 289 -12.90 5.71 -14.96
C LEU A 289 -11.47 5.57 -15.50
N SER A 290 -10.57 5.07 -14.67
CA SER A 290 -9.14 5.15 -14.92
C SER A 290 -8.40 3.84 -14.72
N PHE A 291 -7.50 3.54 -15.65
CA PHE A 291 -6.60 2.40 -15.61
C PHE A 291 -5.15 2.91 -15.50
N ILE A 292 -4.50 2.59 -14.39
CA ILE A 292 -3.11 2.92 -14.11
C ILE A 292 -2.24 1.67 -14.30
N PHE A 293 -1.10 1.83 -14.97
CA PHE A 293 -0.20 0.73 -15.24
C PHE A 293 1.25 1.18 -15.41
N ASN A 294 2.17 0.23 -15.28
CA ASN A 294 3.60 0.46 -15.47
C ASN A 294 4.06 0.10 -16.89
N HIS A 295 5.02 0.87 -17.40
CA HIS A 295 5.78 0.55 -18.59
C HIS A 295 7.27 0.57 -18.29
N HIS A 296 7.95 -0.53 -18.65
CA HIS A 296 9.36 -0.72 -18.38
C HIS A 296 10.19 -0.52 -19.65
N THR A 297 11.19 0.35 -19.54
CA THR A 297 12.27 0.46 -20.53
C THR A 297 13.57 -0.04 -19.90
N ASN A 298 14.60 -0.29 -20.71
CA ASN A 298 15.90 -0.83 -20.24
C ASN A 298 16.57 -0.03 -19.10
N GLN A 299 16.13 1.20 -18.79
CA GLN A 299 16.75 2.08 -17.79
C GLN A 299 15.77 2.70 -16.78
N CYS A 300 14.49 2.79 -17.12
CA CYS A 300 13.48 3.50 -16.34
C CYS A 300 12.12 2.81 -16.45
N SER A 301 11.32 2.98 -15.39
CA SER A 301 9.93 2.55 -15.34
C SER A 301 9.05 3.78 -15.25
N TYR A 302 7.97 3.78 -16.02
CA TYR A 302 7.02 4.88 -16.13
C TYR A 302 5.64 4.41 -15.67
N SER A 303 4.86 5.30 -15.08
CA SER A 303 3.45 5.03 -14.74
C SER A 303 2.56 5.83 -15.68
N TRP A 304 1.68 5.14 -16.37
CA TRP A 304 0.72 5.70 -17.30
C TRP A 304 -0.68 5.53 -16.76
N LEU A 305 -1.58 6.44 -17.15
CA LEU A 305 -2.99 6.36 -16.84
C LEU A 305 -3.80 6.53 -18.13
N LEU A 306 -4.70 5.58 -18.38
CA LEU A 306 -5.76 5.69 -19.38
C LEU A 306 -7.06 6.08 -18.69
N ARG A 307 -7.70 7.15 -19.13
CA ARG A 307 -9.03 7.56 -18.63
C ARG A 307 -10.09 7.26 -19.69
N PHE A 308 -11.10 6.47 -19.33
CA PHE A 308 -12.18 6.06 -20.21
C PHE A 308 -13.39 6.99 -20.10
N LYS A 309 -14.27 6.93 -21.10
CA LYS A 309 -15.49 7.74 -21.17
C LYS A 309 -16.60 7.26 -20.24
N ASP A 310 -16.69 5.95 -19.99
CA ASP A 310 -17.74 5.29 -19.22
C ASP A 310 -17.28 3.92 -18.73
N ILE A 311 -18.00 3.40 -17.72
CA ILE A 311 -17.73 2.12 -17.06
C ILE A 311 -17.74 0.96 -18.07
N GLU A 312 -18.70 0.91 -18.99
CA GLU A 312 -18.82 -0.17 -19.99
C GLU A 312 -17.58 -0.26 -20.90
N THR A 313 -16.97 0.89 -21.21
CA THR A 313 -15.73 0.94 -21.99
C THR A 313 -14.53 0.45 -21.17
N GLU A 314 -14.45 0.84 -19.90
CA GLU A 314 -13.41 0.37 -18.97
C GLU A 314 -13.52 -1.13 -18.71
N GLU A 315 -14.72 -1.67 -18.47
CA GLU A 315 -14.95 -3.10 -18.26
C GLU A 315 -14.52 -3.94 -19.47
N ARG A 316 -14.89 -3.52 -20.69
CA ARG A 316 -14.46 -4.20 -21.92
C ARG A 316 -12.94 -4.13 -22.13
N PHE A 317 -12.30 -3.05 -21.69
CA PHE A 317 -10.85 -2.96 -21.71
C PHE A 317 -10.21 -3.88 -20.66
N GLN A 318 -10.74 -3.86 -19.43
CA GLN A 318 -10.31 -4.72 -18.32
C GLN A 318 -10.41 -6.19 -18.70
N GLU A 319 -11.56 -6.65 -19.21
CA GLU A 319 -11.75 -8.04 -19.63
C GLU A 319 -10.69 -8.47 -20.67
N GLY A 320 -10.46 -7.64 -21.70
CA GLY A 320 -9.49 -7.94 -22.74
C GLY A 320 -8.04 -7.98 -22.23
N LEU A 321 -7.66 -7.03 -21.38
CA LEU A 321 -6.32 -6.99 -20.77
C LEU A 321 -6.09 -8.17 -19.81
N MET A 322 -7.07 -8.44 -18.96
CA MET A 322 -6.95 -9.48 -17.95
C MET A 322 -7.02 -10.88 -18.57
N ARG A 323 -7.82 -11.07 -19.63
CA ARG A 323 -7.76 -12.28 -20.48
C ARG A 323 -6.36 -12.48 -21.06
N ALA A 324 -5.75 -11.42 -21.61
CA ALA A 324 -4.40 -11.49 -22.16
C ALA A 324 -3.37 -11.90 -21.10
N LEU A 325 -3.40 -11.29 -19.91
CA LEU A 325 -2.54 -11.66 -18.79
C LEU A 325 -2.74 -13.11 -18.35
N TRP A 326 -3.99 -13.55 -18.24
CA TRP A 326 -4.28 -14.92 -17.83
C TRP A 326 -3.80 -15.95 -18.86
N GLU A 327 -4.07 -15.73 -20.15
CA GLU A 327 -3.61 -16.63 -21.22
C GLU A 327 -2.08 -16.68 -21.30
N GLN A 328 -1.40 -15.54 -21.08
CA GLN A 328 0.06 -15.44 -21.03
C GLN A 328 0.67 -16.22 -19.87
N LEU A 329 0.08 -16.11 -18.67
CA LEU A 329 0.59 -16.74 -17.45
C LEU A 329 0.31 -18.24 -17.39
N ASN A 330 -0.83 -18.68 -17.91
CA ASN A 330 -1.23 -20.09 -17.86
C ASN A 330 -0.84 -20.89 -19.10
N GLU A 331 -0.32 -20.23 -20.14
CA GLU A 331 0.00 -20.82 -21.46
C GLU A 331 -1.17 -21.66 -22.02
N GLN A 332 -2.39 -21.18 -21.79
CA GLN A 332 -3.63 -21.85 -22.16
C GLN A 332 -4.61 -20.82 -22.74
N LYS A 333 -5.27 -21.19 -23.85
CA LYS A 333 -6.32 -20.35 -24.44
C LYS A 333 -7.52 -20.26 -23.50
N TRP A 334 -8.06 -19.05 -23.34
CA TRP A 334 -9.23 -18.77 -22.49
C TRP A 334 -10.41 -19.69 -22.83
N ILE A 335 -10.68 -19.87 -24.13
CA ILE A 335 -11.77 -20.73 -24.63
C ILE A 335 -11.61 -22.20 -24.18
N LYS A 336 -10.37 -22.68 -23.97
CA LYS A 336 -10.11 -24.04 -23.49
C LYS A 336 -10.27 -24.18 -21.98
N ALA A 337 -10.26 -23.08 -21.22
CA ALA A 337 -10.55 -23.11 -19.79
C ALA A 337 -12.02 -23.46 -19.56
N LYS A 338 -12.32 -24.12 -18.43
CA LYS A 338 -13.71 -24.48 -18.10
C LYS A 338 -14.52 -23.20 -17.90
N ASP A 339 -15.80 -23.18 -18.28
CA ASP A 339 -16.65 -21.99 -18.13
C ASP A 339 -16.64 -21.47 -16.67
N GLN A 340 -16.72 -22.38 -15.70
CA GLN A 340 -16.65 -22.07 -14.26
C GLN A 340 -15.32 -21.44 -13.83
N GLU A 341 -14.21 -21.81 -14.45
CA GLU A 341 -12.90 -21.23 -14.12
C GLU A 341 -12.79 -19.83 -14.75
N ARG A 342 -13.33 -19.63 -15.96
CA ARG A 342 -13.38 -18.33 -16.62
C ARG A 342 -14.22 -17.32 -15.85
N GLU A 343 -15.42 -17.72 -15.43
CA GLU A 343 -16.34 -16.88 -14.65
C GLU A 343 -15.71 -16.48 -13.31
N TYR A 344 -15.15 -17.44 -12.58
CA TYR A 344 -14.45 -17.15 -11.32
C TYR A 344 -13.26 -16.19 -11.50
N VAL A 345 -12.48 -16.35 -12.57
CA VAL A 345 -11.33 -15.47 -12.85
C VAL A 345 -11.80 -14.06 -13.20
N LEU A 346 -12.87 -13.90 -14.02
CA LEU A 346 -13.44 -12.59 -14.34
C LEU A 346 -14.02 -11.89 -13.12
N GLU A 347 -14.79 -12.60 -12.30
CA GLU A 347 -15.35 -12.04 -11.07
C GLU A 347 -14.25 -11.65 -10.08
N ALA A 348 -13.21 -12.50 -9.93
CA ALA A 348 -12.07 -12.17 -9.10
C ALA A 348 -11.34 -10.91 -9.61
N PHE A 349 -11.35 -10.62 -10.90
CA PHE A 349 -10.77 -9.39 -11.44
C PHE A 349 -11.64 -8.15 -11.22
N GLN A 350 -12.96 -8.28 -11.10
CA GLN A 350 -13.87 -7.18 -10.79
C GLN A 350 -13.79 -6.77 -9.31
N ASP A 351 -13.54 -7.70 -8.40
CA ASP A 351 -13.35 -7.44 -6.96
C ASP A 351 -11.92 -6.95 -6.60
N ILE A 352 -11.04 -6.83 -7.60
CA ILE A 352 -9.70 -6.20 -7.49
C ILE A 352 -9.78 -4.66 -7.62
N THR A 353 -10.99 -4.13 -7.82
CA THR A 353 -11.22 -2.71 -8.01
C THR A 353 -11.09 -1.96 -6.69
N MET A 354 -10.45 -0.79 -6.73
CA MET A 354 -10.43 0.11 -5.56
C MET A 354 -11.83 0.70 -5.37
N GLU A 355 -12.70 -0.01 -4.65
CA GLU A 355 -13.96 0.53 -4.16
C GLU A 355 -13.69 1.32 -2.88
N ASP A 356 -14.11 2.59 -2.84
CA ASP A 356 -14.02 3.39 -1.61
C ASP A 356 -15.01 2.86 -0.58
N ALA A 357 -14.48 2.27 0.49
CA ALA A 357 -15.23 2.08 1.72
C ALA A 357 -15.48 3.45 2.37
N PRO A 358 -16.67 3.71 2.93
CA PRO A 358 -16.95 4.95 3.64
C PRO A 358 -15.90 5.20 4.73
N GLU A 359 -15.49 6.46 4.88
CA GLU A 359 -14.65 6.91 5.99
C GLU A 359 -15.41 6.69 7.31
N GLU A 360 -15.17 5.53 7.93
CA GLU A 360 -15.31 5.40 9.38
C GLU A 360 -14.19 6.25 10.00
N GLU A 361 -14.59 7.13 10.92
CA GLU A 361 -13.74 8.00 11.74
C GLU A 361 -12.40 7.31 12.02
N GLU A 362 -11.30 8.03 11.81
CA GLU A 362 -9.97 7.52 12.10
C GLU A 362 -9.90 7.18 13.60
N GLU A 363 -10.16 5.93 13.96
CA GLU A 363 -9.70 5.39 15.23
C GLU A 363 -8.17 5.43 15.17
N GLU A 364 -7.60 6.45 15.81
CA GLU A 364 -6.20 6.48 16.21
C GLU A 364 -5.95 5.34 17.22
N GLU A 365 -5.90 4.10 16.76
CA GLU A 365 -5.44 2.99 17.60
C GLU A 365 -3.90 2.94 17.59
N PHE A 366 -3.31 3.81 18.41
CA PHE A 366 -2.05 3.57 19.13
C PHE A 366 -2.13 4.08 20.59
N GLU A 367 -3.28 3.99 21.26
CA GLU A 367 -3.32 4.14 22.72
C GLU A 367 -2.88 2.83 23.40
N ASP A 368 -1.61 2.79 23.81
CA ASP A 368 -1.15 2.17 25.06
C ASP A 368 0.34 2.55 25.22
N VAL A 369 0.57 3.76 25.75
CA VAL A 369 1.86 4.17 26.30
C VAL A 369 1.62 4.50 27.77
N GLU A 370 2.00 3.58 28.67
CA GLU A 370 2.24 3.98 30.05
C GLU A 370 3.43 4.95 30.06
N GLU A 371 3.18 6.19 30.45
CA GLU A 371 4.15 7.25 30.58
C GLU A 371 5.23 6.93 31.63
N HIS A 372 6.49 7.02 31.24
CA HIS A 372 7.56 7.41 32.15
C HIS A 372 7.95 8.87 31.87
N PRO A 373 7.98 9.74 32.88
CA PRO A 373 8.11 11.18 32.66
C PRO A 373 9.56 11.53 32.36
N GLY A 374 9.79 12.07 31.18
CA GLY A 374 11.11 12.49 30.70
C GLY A 374 10.98 13.62 29.70
N ASN A 375 10.58 14.79 30.19
CA ASN A 375 10.49 16.05 29.47
C ASN A 375 11.82 16.41 28.76
N GLN A 376 11.85 16.46 27.42
CA GLN A 376 12.88 17.19 26.67
C GLN A 376 12.42 17.59 25.26
N SER A 377 12.66 18.87 24.98
CA SER A 377 12.30 19.67 23.82
C SER A 377 12.77 19.13 22.46
N GLU A 378 11.92 19.30 21.45
CA GLU A 378 12.25 19.14 20.04
C GLU A 378 13.26 20.19 19.54
N GLU A 379 14.51 19.77 19.44
CA GLU A 379 15.46 20.29 18.45
C GLU A 379 15.87 19.11 17.58
N TYR A 380 15.94 19.32 16.26
CA TYR A 380 16.43 18.35 15.28
C TYR A 380 17.77 17.78 15.75
N ASP A 381 17.73 16.61 16.38
CA ASP A 381 18.91 15.95 16.88
C ASP A 381 19.68 15.43 15.68
N THR A 382 20.77 16.12 15.39
CA THR A 382 21.67 15.77 14.29
C THR A 382 22.64 14.67 14.72
N ASP A 383 22.28 13.94 15.78
CA ASP A 383 23.09 12.96 16.50
C ASP A 383 22.38 11.58 16.61
N GLU A 384 21.43 11.23 15.73
CA GLU A 384 21.08 9.81 15.45
C GLU A 384 22.18 9.08 14.66
N GLU A 385 23.45 9.30 15.01
CA GLU A 385 24.57 8.43 14.63
C GLU A 385 25.26 7.89 15.89
N GLU A 386 24.52 7.43 16.92
CA GLU A 386 25.10 6.59 17.98
C GLU A 386 24.06 5.82 18.86
N ASP A 387 22.99 5.25 18.29
CA ASP A 387 22.32 4.10 18.94
C ASP A 387 21.58 3.11 18.00
N ASP A 388 21.95 3.09 16.71
CA ASP A 388 21.71 1.89 15.89
C ASP A 388 22.72 0.82 16.32
N THR A 389 22.25 -0.20 17.04
CA THR A 389 23.02 -1.39 17.47
C THR A 389 23.43 -2.24 16.26
N HIS A 390 24.28 -1.69 15.38
CA HIS A 390 24.83 -2.33 14.20
C HIS A 390 25.71 -3.52 14.61
N VAL A 391 25.15 -4.73 14.65
CA VAL A 391 25.95 -5.95 14.67
C VAL A 391 26.48 -6.18 13.26
N LYS A 392 27.60 -5.55 12.93
CA LYS A 392 28.30 -5.77 11.66
C LYS A 392 28.80 -7.21 11.60
N GLY A 393 28.29 -7.98 10.64
CA GLY A 393 28.92 -9.23 10.25
C GLY A 393 30.39 -9.00 9.86
N GLU A 394 31.26 -10.00 10.05
CA GLU A 394 32.68 -9.93 9.67
C GLU A 394 32.81 -9.50 8.20
N GLN A 395 33.18 -8.23 7.98
CA GLN A 395 33.37 -7.68 6.64
C GLN A 395 34.57 -8.36 5.98
N GLY A 396 34.33 -9.16 4.93
CA GLY A 396 35.43 -9.68 4.08
C GLY A 396 35.28 -11.11 3.53
N ASP A 397 34.25 -11.86 3.91
CA ASP A 397 34.08 -13.25 3.44
C ASP A 397 33.26 -13.40 2.14
N GLY A 398 32.66 -12.31 1.64
CA GLY A 398 31.83 -12.30 0.44
C GLY A 398 30.52 -13.09 0.58
N LYS A 399 30.10 -13.42 1.82
CA LYS A 399 28.84 -14.09 2.11
C LYS A 399 27.81 -13.07 2.56
N GLU A 400 26.53 -13.38 2.36
CA GLU A 400 25.41 -12.53 2.77
C GLU A 400 24.44 -13.33 3.63
N ASN A 401 23.66 -12.63 4.45
CA ASN A 401 22.54 -13.23 5.18
C ASN A 401 21.51 -13.76 4.17
N SER A 402 20.95 -14.95 4.43
CA SER A 402 20.09 -15.65 3.47
C SER A 402 18.77 -16.17 4.05
N GLN A 403 18.71 -16.47 5.34
CA GLN A 403 17.50 -16.97 6.01
C GLN A 403 17.40 -16.39 7.42
N LEU A 404 16.16 -16.18 7.88
CA LEU A 404 15.83 -15.72 9.24
C LEU A 404 14.82 -16.68 9.85
N ALA A 405 15.14 -17.26 11.01
CA ALA A 405 14.21 -18.02 11.84
C ALA A 405 14.01 -17.30 13.18
N VAL A 406 12.76 -17.12 13.59
CA VAL A 406 12.38 -16.43 14.83
C VAL A 406 11.91 -17.46 15.85
N GLY A 407 12.55 -17.49 17.01
CA GLY A 407 12.18 -18.31 18.15
C GLY A 407 10.91 -17.81 18.81
N TYR A 408 10.12 -18.74 19.34
CA TYR A 408 8.84 -18.46 20.00
C TYR A 408 8.93 -18.55 21.53
N LYS A 409 9.89 -19.34 22.05
CA LYS A 409 10.01 -19.67 23.47
C LYS A 409 11.21 -19.00 24.14
N HIS A 410 12.32 -18.88 23.43
CA HIS A 410 13.59 -18.44 24.02
C HIS A 410 14.02 -17.02 23.63
N ASP A 411 13.11 -16.19 23.08
CA ASP A 411 13.38 -14.80 22.67
C ASP A 411 14.69 -14.67 21.86
N ARG A 412 14.85 -15.54 20.86
CA ARG A 412 16.06 -15.60 20.02
C ARG A 412 15.69 -15.66 18.55
N SER A 413 16.54 -15.07 17.72
CA SER A 413 16.49 -15.18 16.26
C SER A 413 17.79 -15.74 15.72
N PHE A 414 17.66 -16.53 14.66
CA PHE A 414 18.77 -17.21 14.02
C PHE A 414 18.85 -16.76 12.57
N VAL A 415 20.02 -16.27 12.16
CA VAL A 415 20.25 -15.78 10.80
C VAL A 415 21.33 -16.61 10.14
N VAL A 416 21.00 -17.22 9.01
CA VAL A 416 21.96 -18.00 8.21
C VAL A 416 22.78 -17.05 7.34
N ARG A 417 24.10 -17.21 7.37
CA ARG A 417 25.08 -16.48 6.55
C ARG A 417 26.12 -17.46 6.01
N GLY A 418 25.94 -17.90 4.77
CA GLY A 418 26.77 -18.95 4.18
C GLY A 418 26.74 -20.25 5.02
N SER A 419 27.89 -20.63 5.60
CA SER A 419 28.03 -21.79 6.48
C SER A 419 28.12 -21.43 7.98
N LYS A 420 27.67 -20.23 8.35
CA LYS A 420 27.57 -19.74 9.73
C LYS A 420 26.11 -19.44 10.06
N ILE A 421 25.77 -19.51 11.34
CA ILE A 421 24.47 -19.08 11.87
C ILE A 421 24.72 -18.08 12.98
N GLY A 422 24.25 -16.85 12.83
CA GLY A 422 24.24 -15.83 13.88
C GLY A 422 23.05 -16.05 14.81
N VAL A 423 23.28 -15.95 16.12
CA VAL A 423 22.26 -16.05 17.16
C VAL A 423 22.10 -14.69 17.82
N PHE A 424 20.88 -14.16 17.76
CA PHE A 424 20.51 -12.84 18.26
C PHE A 424 19.48 -13.01 19.36
N LYS A 425 19.75 -12.46 20.54
CA LYS A 425 18.82 -12.45 21.67
C LYS A 425 17.97 -11.19 21.60
N HIS A 426 16.68 -11.32 21.90
CA HIS A 426 15.78 -10.16 22.01
C HIS A 426 15.93 -9.57 23.41
N THR A 427 16.12 -8.26 23.48
CA THR A 427 16.22 -7.54 24.74
C THR A 427 14.84 -7.05 25.21
N PRO A 428 14.66 -6.76 26.50
CA PRO A 428 13.42 -6.14 26.99
C PRO A 428 13.13 -4.78 26.35
N ASN A 429 14.16 -4.08 25.87
CA ASN A 429 14.06 -2.76 25.23
C ASN A 429 13.70 -2.84 23.74
N ASN A 430 13.27 -4.01 23.24
CA ASN A 430 12.96 -4.26 21.82
C ASN A 430 14.16 -4.08 20.87
N GLU A 431 15.35 -4.48 21.32
CA GLU A 431 16.56 -4.51 20.49
C GLU A 431 17.04 -5.95 20.26
N LEU A 432 17.99 -6.12 19.33
CA LEU A 432 18.69 -7.38 19.10
C LEU A 432 20.12 -7.30 19.62
N GLU A 433 20.46 -8.18 20.55
CA GLU A 433 21.82 -8.37 21.02
C GLU A 433 22.43 -9.59 20.33
N PHE A 434 23.55 -9.41 19.62
CA PHE A 434 24.29 -10.54 19.08
C PHE A 434 24.92 -11.36 20.21
N GLN A 435 24.46 -12.60 20.35
CA GLN A 435 24.90 -13.48 21.41
C GLN A 435 26.12 -14.31 20.99
N THR A 436 26.04 -14.98 19.83
CA THR A 436 27.10 -15.86 19.36
C THR A 436 26.93 -16.19 17.88
N SER A 437 27.97 -16.74 17.25
CA SER A 437 27.89 -17.34 15.92
C SER A 437 28.26 -18.82 15.97
N ILE A 438 27.34 -19.66 15.49
CA ILE A 438 27.61 -21.07 15.24
C ILE A 438 28.36 -21.16 13.91
N SER A 439 29.68 -21.33 14.03
CA SER A 439 30.57 -21.43 12.88
C SER A 439 30.68 -22.86 12.35
N LYS A 440 30.93 -23.00 11.05
CA LYS A 440 31.21 -24.29 10.38
C LYS A 440 30.04 -25.27 10.47
N VAL A 441 28.87 -24.88 9.95
CA VAL A 441 27.75 -25.80 9.75
C VAL A 441 28.22 -26.93 8.83
N GLN A 442 28.39 -28.12 9.41
CA GLN A 442 28.93 -29.29 8.75
C GLN A 442 28.04 -30.50 9.01
N THR A 443 27.94 -31.38 8.03
CA THR A 443 27.25 -32.66 8.19
C THR A 443 27.93 -33.51 9.28
N PRO A 444 27.27 -34.54 9.84
CA PRO A 444 27.91 -35.47 10.77
C PRO A 444 29.18 -36.12 10.22
N LYS A 445 29.33 -36.16 8.89
CA LYS A 445 30.50 -36.66 8.16
C LYS A 445 31.61 -35.61 7.96
N GLY A 446 31.45 -34.40 8.51
CA GLY A 446 32.43 -33.31 8.47
C GLY A 446 32.44 -32.48 7.19
N LYS A 447 31.43 -32.62 6.31
CA LYS A 447 31.33 -31.81 5.08
C LYS A 447 30.61 -30.50 5.37
N LEU A 448 31.23 -29.37 5.09
CA LEU A 448 30.60 -28.05 5.17
C LEU A 448 29.49 -27.90 4.12
N PHE A 449 28.38 -27.27 4.50
CA PHE A 449 27.32 -26.89 3.58
C PHE A 449 26.68 -25.57 3.99
N GLU A 450 25.95 -24.95 3.07
CA GLU A 450 25.21 -23.71 3.28
C GLU A 450 23.72 -24.06 3.35
N PRO A 451 23.06 -23.91 4.52
CA PRO A 451 21.64 -24.23 4.65
C PRO A 451 20.79 -23.38 3.70
N LYS A 452 20.01 -24.04 2.83
CA LYS A 452 19.12 -23.35 1.88
C LYS A 452 17.80 -22.94 2.53
N LYS A 453 17.27 -23.81 3.39
CA LYS A 453 16.04 -23.62 4.17
C LYS A 453 16.30 -24.08 5.59
N VAL A 454 15.70 -23.39 6.55
CA VAL A 454 15.80 -23.70 7.96
C VAL A 454 14.44 -23.59 8.66
N MET A 455 14.22 -24.41 9.68
CA MET A 455 13.01 -24.36 10.52
C MET A 455 13.38 -24.72 11.96
N LEU A 456 12.95 -23.89 12.91
CA LEU A 456 13.11 -24.20 14.33
C LEU A 456 12.17 -25.33 14.72
N HIS A 457 12.62 -26.17 15.65
CA HIS A 457 11.92 -27.39 16.03
C HIS A 457 12.15 -27.76 17.49
N GLY A 458 11.19 -28.47 18.08
CA GLY A 458 11.25 -28.96 19.47
C GLY A 458 11.52 -27.85 20.48
N GLU A 459 10.60 -26.89 20.60
CA GLU A 459 10.70 -25.80 21.60
C GLU A 459 11.93 -24.88 21.42
N ASP A 460 12.30 -24.58 20.18
CA ASP A 460 13.50 -23.83 19.79
C ASP A 460 14.84 -24.47 20.22
N THR A 461 14.85 -25.77 20.55
CA THR A 461 16.10 -26.49 20.92
C THR A 461 16.82 -27.03 19.69
N GLY A 462 16.09 -27.30 18.61
CA GLY A 462 16.62 -27.83 17.37
C GLY A 462 16.42 -26.89 16.18
N LEU A 463 17.34 -26.95 15.22
CA LEU A 463 17.20 -26.32 13.91
C LEU A 463 17.30 -27.38 12.82
N ILE A 464 16.22 -27.57 12.07
CA ILE A 464 16.17 -28.44 10.90
C ILE A 464 16.69 -27.65 9.70
N MET A 465 17.62 -28.22 8.94
CA MET A 465 18.29 -27.57 7.82
C MET A 465 18.32 -28.47 6.59
N GLN A 466 18.21 -27.85 5.42
CA GLN A 466 18.32 -28.52 4.13
C GLN A 466 19.59 -28.10 3.38
N ASP A 467 20.33 -29.06 2.82
CA ASP A 467 21.42 -28.81 1.87
C ASP A 467 20.86 -28.78 0.44
N GLY A 468 21.15 -27.73 -0.32
CA GLY A 468 20.73 -27.60 -1.72
C GLY A 468 21.32 -28.68 -2.65
N ASN A 469 22.43 -29.31 -2.25
CA ASN A 469 23.05 -30.39 -3.02
C ASN A 469 22.48 -31.79 -2.70
N ASN A 470 21.69 -31.91 -1.64
CA ASN A 470 21.12 -33.17 -1.20
C ASN A 470 19.63 -33.01 -0.83
N PRO A 471 18.73 -33.01 -1.83
CA PRO A 471 17.31 -32.76 -1.62
C PRO A 471 16.57 -33.95 -0.96
N HIS A 472 17.24 -35.07 -0.69
CA HIS A 472 16.65 -36.27 -0.11
C HIS A 472 16.94 -36.43 1.39
N SER A 473 17.75 -35.56 1.96
CA SER A 473 18.12 -35.61 3.38
C SER A 473 17.93 -34.26 4.06
N LEU A 474 17.65 -34.29 5.36
CA LEU A 474 17.64 -33.15 6.25
C LEU A 474 18.68 -33.32 7.35
N TYR A 475 19.14 -32.21 7.91
CA TYR A 475 20.12 -32.18 8.99
C TYR A 475 19.51 -31.49 10.21
N LYS A 476 19.58 -32.11 11.38
CA LYS A 476 19.16 -31.47 12.65
C LYS A 476 20.39 -30.97 13.39
N MET A 477 20.42 -29.67 13.64
CA MET A 477 21.34 -29.05 14.58
C MET A 477 20.69 -28.94 15.95
N ASP A 478 21.46 -29.26 16.98
CA ASP A 478 21.17 -28.92 18.35
C ASP A 478 21.68 -27.51 18.63
N LEU A 479 20.80 -26.61 19.05
CA LEU A 479 21.09 -25.20 19.26
C LEU A 479 21.77 -24.91 20.60
N GLU A 480 21.71 -25.83 21.57
CA GLU A 480 22.45 -25.70 22.83
C GLU A 480 23.94 -25.99 22.61
N TYR A 481 24.25 -27.05 21.85
CA TYR A 481 25.64 -27.41 21.53
C TYR A 481 26.19 -26.71 20.29
N GLY A 482 25.32 -26.16 19.42
CA GLY A 482 25.69 -25.53 18.15
C GLY A 482 26.29 -26.52 17.15
N LYS A 483 25.79 -27.75 17.10
CA LYS A 483 26.33 -28.82 16.23
C LYS A 483 25.23 -29.60 15.55
N VAL A 484 25.49 -30.06 14.32
CA VAL A 484 24.63 -31.02 13.63
C VAL A 484 24.77 -32.38 14.31
N VAL A 485 23.68 -32.84 14.92
CA VAL A 485 23.64 -34.09 15.69
C VAL A 485 23.08 -35.25 14.87
N ASP A 486 22.13 -34.97 13.97
CA ASP A 486 21.48 -36.01 13.15
C ASP A 486 21.48 -35.67 11.65
N GLU A 487 21.53 -36.74 10.84
CA GLU A 487 21.25 -36.74 9.41
C GLU A 487 20.02 -37.65 9.17
N TRP A 488 18.98 -37.08 8.57
CA TRP A 488 17.70 -37.74 8.31
C TRP A 488 17.53 -37.98 6.82
N GLN A 489 17.62 -39.24 6.41
CA GLN A 489 17.24 -39.65 5.05
C GLN A 489 15.72 -39.69 4.94
N VAL A 490 15.11 -38.75 4.22
CA VAL A 490 13.66 -38.66 4.11
C VAL A 490 13.14 -39.82 3.25
N HIS A 491 13.59 -39.91 2.00
CA HIS A 491 13.25 -40.97 1.06
C HIS A 491 14.27 -41.02 -0.09
N GLU A 492 14.45 -42.19 -0.73
CA GLU A 492 15.37 -42.37 -1.86
C GLU A 492 14.89 -41.69 -3.15
N ASP A 493 13.63 -41.91 -3.55
CA ASP A 493 13.07 -41.35 -4.79
C ASP A 493 12.33 -40.01 -4.64
N ILE A 494 11.75 -39.72 -3.46
CA ILE A 494 10.93 -38.53 -3.24
C ILE A 494 11.78 -37.46 -2.55
N PRO A 495 12.08 -36.33 -3.20
CA PRO A 495 12.81 -35.23 -2.57
C PRO A 495 11.90 -34.48 -1.58
N ILE A 496 12.53 -33.73 -0.69
CA ILE A 496 11.86 -32.78 0.21
C ILE A 496 12.16 -31.35 -0.26
N ASP A 497 11.31 -30.80 -1.11
CA ASP A 497 11.50 -29.46 -1.67
C ASP A 497 11.10 -28.37 -0.67
N ILE A 498 10.10 -28.66 0.18
CA ILE A 498 9.58 -27.76 1.20
C ILE A 498 9.27 -28.57 2.46
N PHE A 499 9.54 -27.99 3.62
CA PHE A 499 9.12 -28.52 4.91
C PHE A 499 8.53 -27.41 5.77
N ALA A 500 7.52 -27.77 6.57
CA ALA A 500 6.76 -26.84 7.39
C ALA A 500 6.30 -27.53 8.69
N PRO A 501 6.04 -26.77 9.76
CA PRO A 501 5.52 -27.35 10.99
C PRO A 501 4.12 -27.93 10.78
N GLU A 502 3.73 -28.92 11.60
CA GLU A 502 2.40 -29.54 11.47
C GLU A 502 1.24 -28.60 11.82
N SER A 503 1.50 -27.64 12.69
CA SER A 503 0.61 -26.54 13.03
C SER A 503 1.40 -25.24 13.19
N LYS A 504 0.72 -24.09 13.08
CA LYS A 504 1.36 -22.76 13.10
C LYS A 504 2.28 -22.53 14.31
N PHE A 505 1.90 -23.09 15.47
CA PHE A 505 2.64 -22.97 16.73
C PHE A 505 3.33 -24.27 17.18
N ALA A 506 3.48 -25.27 16.30
CA ALA A 506 4.12 -26.54 16.67
C ALA A 506 5.53 -26.36 17.27
N GLN A 507 6.24 -25.30 16.85
CA GLN A 507 7.54 -24.89 17.38
C GLN A 507 7.55 -24.65 18.90
N MET A 508 6.41 -24.31 19.52
CA MET A 508 6.30 -24.17 20.98
C MET A 508 6.23 -25.48 21.75
N THR A 509 5.98 -26.56 21.04
CA THR A 509 5.78 -27.89 21.61
C THR A 509 6.97 -28.77 21.26
N ASN A 510 7.11 -29.87 21.99
CA ASN A 510 8.07 -30.91 21.66
C ASN A 510 7.57 -31.86 20.54
N GLU A 511 6.68 -31.40 19.67
CA GLU A 511 6.23 -32.16 18.50
C GLU A 511 7.44 -32.55 17.65
N GLN A 512 7.53 -33.83 17.27
CA GLN A 512 8.72 -34.34 16.58
C GLN A 512 8.49 -34.42 15.07
N THR A 513 7.25 -34.62 14.66
CA THR A 513 6.91 -34.78 13.26
C THR A 513 6.67 -33.42 12.60
N PHE A 514 6.80 -33.38 11.28
CA PHE A 514 6.58 -32.18 10.48
C PHE A 514 6.15 -32.56 9.06
N LEU A 515 5.70 -31.57 8.30
CA LEU A 515 5.24 -31.75 6.93
C LEU A 515 6.41 -31.71 5.96
N GLY A 516 6.44 -32.65 5.01
CA GLY A 516 7.34 -32.67 3.86
C GLY A 516 6.55 -32.62 2.56
N LEU A 517 7.02 -31.80 1.63
CA LEU A 517 6.43 -31.67 0.31
C LEU A 517 7.50 -31.81 -0.77
N SER A 518 7.15 -32.52 -1.83
CA SER A 518 7.87 -32.52 -3.11
C SER A 518 7.06 -31.77 -4.17
N HIS A 519 7.56 -31.67 -5.40
CA HIS A 519 6.80 -31.14 -6.54
C HIS A 519 5.39 -31.73 -6.73
N ASN A 520 5.10 -32.97 -6.29
CA ASN A 520 3.78 -33.59 -6.47
C ASN A 520 3.27 -34.44 -5.29
N ALA A 521 3.97 -34.46 -4.16
CA ALA A 521 3.59 -35.23 -2.99
C ALA A 521 3.56 -34.39 -1.71
N LEU A 522 2.63 -34.71 -0.81
CA LEU A 522 2.57 -34.23 0.57
C LEU A 522 2.69 -35.45 1.48
N TYR A 523 3.52 -35.37 2.52
CA TYR A 523 3.73 -36.48 3.44
C TYR A 523 4.16 -35.97 4.82
N ARG A 524 3.98 -36.82 5.83
CA ARG A 524 4.56 -36.59 7.17
C ARG A 524 5.98 -37.11 7.20
N VAL A 525 6.86 -36.38 7.87
CA VAL A 525 8.22 -36.80 8.20
C VAL A 525 8.30 -37.06 9.69
N ASP A 526 8.68 -38.27 10.07
CA ASP A 526 8.93 -38.65 11.46
C ASP A 526 10.41 -39.04 11.65
N PRO A 527 11.21 -38.19 12.30
CA PRO A 527 12.61 -38.46 12.61
C PRO A 527 12.85 -39.74 13.40
N ARG A 528 11.85 -40.25 14.13
CA ARG A 528 11.97 -41.42 15.03
C ARG A 528 11.92 -42.75 14.27
N LEU A 529 11.47 -42.77 13.03
CA LEU A 529 11.43 -43.98 12.21
C LEU A 529 12.83 -44.52 11.91
N SER A 530 13.00 -45.85 11.87
CA SER A 530 14.26 -46.46 11.46
C SER A 530 14.38 -46.49 9.94
N GLY A 531 15.49 -45.98 9.38
CA GLY A 531 15.68 -45.89 7.93
C GLY A 531 15.06 -44.61 7.35
N ASN A 532 14.18 -44.77 6.34
CA ASN A 532 13.45 -43.65 5.72
C ASN A 532 12.54 -42.97 6.74
N LYS A 533 12.57 -41.63 6.76
CA LYS A 533 11.77 -40.83 7.70
C LYS A 533 10.39 -40.45 7.17
N LEU A 534 10.11 -40.70 5.90
CA LEU A 534 8.79 -40.49 5.31
C LEU A 534 7.78 -41.51 5.86
N VAL A 535 6.63 -41.03 6.31
CA VAL A 535 5.53 -41.87 6.82
C VAL A 535 4.64 -42.32 5.65
N ASP A 536 4.82 -43.56 5.18
CA ASP A 536 4.12 -44.09 3.99
C ASP A 536 2.59 -44.05 4.10
N SER A 537 2.04 -44.27 5.30
CA SER A 537 0.58 -44.27 5.52
C SER A 537 -0.07 -42.90 5.33
N GLU A 538 0.73 -41.83 5.33
CA GLU A 538 0.27 -40.45 5.22
C GLU A 538 0.86 -39.75 3.98
N LEU A 539 1.42 -40.53 3.06
CA LEU A 539 1.87 -40.06 1.76
C LEU A 539 0.67 -39.85 0.84
N LYS A 540 0.47 -38.60 0.42
CA LYS A 540 -0.44 -38.22 -0.64
C LYS A 540 0.32 -37.76 -1.87
N GLN A 541 0.49 -38.67 -2.83
CA GLN A 541 1.10 -38.36 -4.13
C GLN A 541 0.03 -38.15 -5.21
N TYR A 542 0.23 -37.13 -6.04
CA TYR A 542 -0.64 -36.81 -7.17
C TYR A 542 -0.03 -37.27 -8.49
N VAL A 543 -0.88 -37.80 -9.37
CA VAL A 543 -0.48 -38.18 -10.75
C VAL A 543 -0.17 -36.95 -11.60
N SER A 544 -0.89 -35.85 -11.35
CA SER A 544 -0.65 -34.57 -12.02
C SER A 544 0.60 -33.89 -11.49
N LYS A 545 1.36 -33.26 -12.40
CA LYS A 545 2.45 -32.34 -12.05
C LYS A 545 1.86 -31.05 -11.50
N ASN A 546 1.59 -31.06 -10.20
CA ASN A 546 1.03 -29.90 -9.51
C ASN A 546 2.10 -28.84 -9.26
N ASP A 547 3.35 -29.25 -9.06
CA ASP A 547 4.51 -28.38 -8.84
C ASP A 547 4.31 -27.48 -7.61
N PHE A 548 4.21 -28.12 -6.44
CA PHE A 548 3.99 -27.42 -5.17
C PHE A 548 5.15 -26.46 -4.85
N SER A 549 4.83 -25.22 -4.47
CA SER A 549 5.79 -24.13 -4.29
C SER A 549 5.85 -23.58 -2.86
N ALA A 550 4.72 -23.61 -2.14
CA ALA A 550 4.64 -23.12 -0.76
C ALA A 550 3.60 -23.90 0.06
N VAL A 551 3.79 -23.93 1.38
CA VAL A 551 2.87 -24.54 2.35
C VAL A 551 2.83 -23.72 3.63
N ALA A 552 1.67 -23.68 4.26
CA ALA A 552 1.47 -23.11 5.58
C ALA A 552 0.40 -23.90 6.35
N THR A 553 0.45 -23.84 7.67
CA THR A 553 -0.46 -24.56 8.56
C THR A 553 -1.15 -23.63 9.54
N THR A 554 -2.37 -23.98 9.93
CA THR A 554 -3.14 -23.27 10.96
C THR A 554 -2.76 -23.77 12.36
N GLU A 555 -3.24 -23.13 13.41
CA GLU A 555 -3.09 -23.62 14.79
C GLU A 555 -3.68 -25.03 14.97
N LYS A 556 -4.83 -25.30 14.32
CA LYS A 556 -5.49 -26.62 14.34
C LYS A 556 -4.80 -27.69 13.49
N GLY A 557 -3.75 -27.33 12.76
CA GLY A 557 -3.02 -28.23 11.86
C GLY A 557 -3.70 -28.46 10.50
N TYR A 558 -4.59 -27.55 10.08
CA TYR A 558 -5.06 -27.54 8.69
C TYR A 558 -3.94 -27.06 7.77
N ILE A 559 -3.95 -27.54 6.52
CA ILE A 559 -2.81 -27.38 5.61
C ILE A 559 -3.27 -26.64 4.36
N ALA A 560 -2.63 -25.52 4.05
CA ALA A 560 -2.76 -24.83 2.77
C ALA A 560 -1.52 -25.11 1.93
N VAL A 561 -1.70 -25.54 0.68
CA VAL A 561 -0.60 -25.79 -0.26
C VAL A 561 -0.84 -25.02 -1.53
N ALA A 562 0.16 -24.27 -1.96
CA ALA A 562 0.16 -23.53 -3.21
C ALA A 562 1.07 -24.20 -4.25
N SER A 563 0.78 -23.95 -5.52
CA SER A 563 1.62 -24.38 -6.64
C SER A 563 2.33 -23.22 -7.33
N SER A 564 3.39 -23.56 -8.08
CA SER A 564 4.03 -22.65 -9.02
C SER A 564 3.11 -22.19 -10.15
N LYS A 565 1.96 -22.87 -10.34
CA LYS A 565 0.92 -22.47 -11.29
C LYS A 565 -0.06 -21.45 -10.71
N GLY A 566 0.02 -21.16 -9.41
CA GLY A 566 -0.84 -20.18 -8.74
C GLY A 566 -2.14 -20.75 -8.16
N ASP A 567 -2.35 -22.07 -8.17
CA ASP A 567 -3.52 -22.70 -7.52
C ASP A 567 -3.27 -23.00 -6.04
N ILE A 568 -4.32 -22.92 -5.21
CA ILE A 568 -4.25 -23.19 -3.76
C ILE A 568 -5.18 -24.33 -3.39
N ARG A 569 -4.69 -25.23 -2.54
CA ARG A 569 -5.41 -26.40 -2.03
C ARG A 569 -5.44 -26.38 -0.52
N MET A 570 -6.63 -26.62 0.03
CA MET A 570 -6.87 -26.65 1.47
C MET A 570 -7.22 -28.05 1.93
N PHE A 571 -6.57 -28.50 3.00
CA PHE A 571 -6.74 -29.83 3.58
C PHE A 571 -7.08 -29.72 5.07
N ASP A 572 -8.01 -30.55 5.54
CA ASP A 572 -8.28 -30.71 6.99
C ASP A 572 -7.20 -31.56 7.69
N ARG A 573 -6.48 -32.42 6.94
CA ARG A 573 -5.39 -33.27 7.40
C ARG A 573 -4.57 -33.83 6.23
N LEU A 574 -3.40 -34.39 6.55
CA LEU A 574 -2.58 -35.16 5.59
C LEU A 574 -3.26 -36.46 5.10
N GLY A 575 -2.79 -36.97 3.96
CA GLY A 575 -3.20 -38.27 3.42
C GLY A 575 -4.55 -38.27 2.66
N ILE A 576 -5.31 -37.16 2.69
CA ILE A 576 -6.61 -37.07 2.00
C ILE A 576 -6.56 -36.18 0.75
N ASN A 577 -7.66 -36.14 0.00
CA ASN A 577 -7.85 -35.14 -1.05
C ASN A 577 -8.17 -33.77 -0.44
N ALA A 578 -7.71 -32.70 -1.09
CA ALA A 578 -8.05 -31.34 -0.71
C ALA A 578 -9.58 -31.15 -0.66
N LYS A 579 -10.07 -30.43 0.35
CA LYS A 579 -11.49 -30.05 0.44
C LYS A 579 -11.80 -28.94 -0.54
N THR A 580 -10.95 -27.92 -0.58
CA THR A 580 -11.09 -26.76 -1.44
C THR A 580 -9.93 -26.67 -2.40
N HIS A 581 -10.25 -26.33 -3.64
CA HIS A 581 -9.30 -25.98 -4.69
C HIS A 581 -9.66 -24.62 -5.27
N ILE A 582 -8.80 -23.64 -5.02
CA ILE A 582 -8.87 -22.30 -5.59
C ILE A 582 -8.04 -22.30 -6.88
N PRO A 583 -8.66 -22.03 -8.05
CA PRO A 583 -7.94 -21.95 -9.33
C PRO A 583 -6.88 -20.86 -9.34
N ALA A 584 -5.93 -20.98 -10.27
CA ALA A 584 -4.91 -19.96 -10.49
C ALA A 584 -5.53 -18.65 -11.00
N LEU A 585 -5.25 -17.56 -10.28
CA LEU A 585 -5.72 -16.21 -10.62
C LEU A 585 -4.66 -15.36 -11.32
N GLY A 586 -3.42 -15.81 -11.38
CA GLY A 586 -2.34 -15.06 -12.04
C GLY A 586 -0.98 -15.71 -11.85
N GLU A 587 -0.06 -14.98 -11.24
CA GLU A 587 1.33 -15.36 -11.08
C GLU A 587 1.54 -16.60 -10.18
N ALA A 588 2.71 -17.21 -10.35
CA ALA A 588 3.23 -18.24 -9.46
C ALA A 588 3.25 -17.76 -8.00
N ILE A 589 2.73 -18.59 -7.09
CA ILE A 589 2.80 -18.32 -5.66
C ILE A 589 4.18 -18.76 -5.16
N ILE A 590 4.95 -17.82 -4.60
CA ILE A 590 6.31 -18.02 -4.08
C ILE A 590 6.35 -18.15 -2.55
N GLY A 591 5.26 -17.80 -1.86
CA GLY A 591 5.16 -17.85 -0.40
C GLY A 591 3.71 -17.97 0.04
N LEU A 592 3.49 -18.61 1.19
CA LEU A 592 2.18 -18.82 1.76
C LEU A 592 2.26 -18.65 3.29
N ASP A 593 1.28 -17.96 3.87
CA ASP A 593 1.05 -17.91 5.31
C ASP A 593 -0.46 -17.94 5.59
N VAL A 594 -0.86 -18.39 6.77
CA VAL A 594 -2.27 -18.55 7.17
C VAL A 594 -2.45 -18.03 8.59
N SER A 595 -3.52 -17.30 8.88
CA SER A 595 -3.85 -16.88 10.26
C SER A 595 -3.99 -18.08 11.20
N ALA A 596 -3.79 -17.88 12.50
CA ALA A 596 -3.87 -18.94 13.50
C ALA A 596 -5.20 -19.71 13.43
N ASP A 597 -6.31 -18.98 13.35
CA ASP A 597 -7.66 -19.54 13.25
C ASP A 597 -7.97 -20.23 11.91
N GLY A 598 -7.16 -19.97 10.88
CA GLY A 598 -7.34 -20.48 9.53
C GLY A 598 -8.30 -19.67 8.65
N ARG A 599 -8.76 -18.50 9.10
CA ARG A 599 -9.66 -17.65 8.31
C ARG A 599 -8.95 -16.97 7.15
N TRP A 600 -7.77 -16.41 7.35
CA TRP A 600 -7.07 -15.62 6.34
C TRP A 600 -5.89 -16.38 5.77
N ILE A 601 -5.78 -16.41 4.44
CA ILE A 601 -4.63 -16.99 3.73
C ILE A 601 -3.95 -15.89 2.92
N LEU A 602 -2.63 -15.74 3.12
CA LEU A 602 -1.77 -14.89 2.30
C LEU A 602 -1.05 -15.76 1.27
N ALA A 603 -1.29 -15.51 -0.01
CA ALA A 603 -0.51 -16.09 -1.09
C ALA A 603 0.33 -15.00 -1.75
N THR A 604 1.65 -15.08 -1.58
CA THR A 604 2.61 -14.11 -2.11
C THR A 604 2.98 -14.48 -3.54
N CYS A 605 2.78 -13.57 -4.48
CA CYS A 605 3.31 -13.62 -5.85
C CYS A 605 4.50 -12.67 -5.99
N ARG A 606 5.12 -12.57 -7.18
CA ARG A 606 6.25 -11.67 -7.39
C ARG A 606 5.82 -10.20 -7.27
N THR A 607 4.68 -9.83 -7.88
CA THR A 607 4.26 -8.43 -7.97
C THR A 607 3.07 -8.03 -7.08
N TYR A 608 2.44 -8.99 -6.39
CA TYR A 608 1.30 -8.75 -5.49
C TYR A 608 1.14 -9.86 -4.46
N ILE A 609 0.29 -9.64 -3.46
CA ILE A 609 -0.13 -10.63 -2.47
C ILE A 609 -1.65 -10.81 -2.61
N LEU A 610 -2.12 -12.06 -2.55
CA LEU A 610 -3.54 -12.37 -2.47
C LEU A 610 -3.92 -12.64 -1.02
N LEU A 611 -4.89 -11.88 -0.50
CA LEU A 611 -5.52 -12.09 0.79
C LEU A 611 -6.86 -12.80 0.57
N ILE A 612 -7.00 -14.02 1.09
CA ILE A 612 -8.15 -14.89 0.83
C ILE A 612 -8.90 -15.14 2.14
N ASP A 613 -10.22 -14.88 2.15
CA ASP A 613 -11.10 -15.30 3.23
C ASP A 613 -11.49 -16.77 3.03
N ALA A 614 -11.02 -17.65 3.90
CA ALA A 614 -11.34 -19.07 3.90
C ALA A 614 -12.67 -19.36 4.62
N LEU A 615 -13.35 -18.38 5.21
CA LEU A 615 -14.64 -18.55 5.86
C LEU A 615 -15.80 -18.56 4.85
N GLN A 616 -16.74 -19.50 5.03
CA GLN A 616 -17.99 -19.52 4.26
C GLN A 616 -19.04 -18.64 4.96
N HIS A 617 -19.47 -17.58 4.28
CA HIS A 617 -20.46 -16.62 4.77
C HIS A 617 -21.91 -17.02 4.49
N GLU A 618 -22.14 -17.93 3.54
CA GLU A 618 -23.48 -18.30 3.11
C GLU A 618 -23.62 -19.81 2.84
N GLY A 619 -24.87 -20.27 2.85
CA GLY A 619 -25.24 -21.62 2.45
C GLY A 619 -25.10 -22.68 3.54
N LYS A 620 -25.14 -23.96 3.15
CA LYS A 620 -25.22 -25.09 4.11
C LYS A 620 -23.98 -25.28 5.00
N SER A 621 -22.87 -24.66 4.61
CA SER A 621 -21.58 -24.73 5.30
C SER A 621 -21.21 -23.38 5.89
N GLU A 622 -22.16 -22.46 6.07
CA GLU A 622 -21.95 -21.18 6.73
C GLU A 622 -21.21 -21.36 8.07
N GLY A 623 -20.22 -20.52 8.33
CA GLY A 623 -19.35 -20.59 9.50
C GLY A 623 -18.29 -21.70 9.46
N LYS A 624 -18.18 -22.47 8.37
CA LYS A 624 -17.12 -23.47 8.17
C LYS A 624 -16.01 -22.93 7.29
N LEU A 625 -14.79 -23.33 7.62
CA LEU A 625 -13.62 -22.98 6.82
C LEU A 625 -13.54 -23.83 5.55
N GLY A 626 -12.93 -23.27 4.49
CA GLY A 626 -12.57 -23.96 3.26
C GLY A 626 -11.66 -25.18 3.46
N PHE A 627 -10.97 -25.24 4.60
CA PHE A 627 -10.19 -26.39 5.05
C PHE A 627 -11.06 -27.58 5.47
N GLU A 628 -12.24 -27.33 6.06
CA GLU A 628 -13.14 -28.36 6.57
C GLU A 628 -14.17 -28.79 5.50
N LYS A 629 -14.73 -27.82 4.79
CA LYS A 629 -15.79 -28.00 3.80
C LYS A 629 -15.44 -27.28 2.52
N ALA A 630 -15.65 -27.96 1.39
CA ALA A 630 -15.49 -27.35 0.08
C ALA A 630 -16.43 -26.15 -0.06
N PHE A 631 -15.92 -25.04 -0.60
CA PHE A 631 -16.78 -23.95 -1.05
C PHE A 631 -17.74 -24.44 -2.15
N PRO A 632 -19.01 -23.99 -2.14
CA PRO A 632 -19.90 -24.15 -3.28
C PRO A 632 -19.28 -23.55 -4.55
N LYS A 633 -19.72 -24.02 -5.71
CA LYS A 633 -19.17 -23.59 -7.00
C LYS A 633 -19.26 -22.08 -7.20
N ASP A 634 -20.41 -21.51 -6.83
CA ASP A 634 -20.77 -20.11 -7.08
C ASP A 634 -20.47 -19.21 -5.87
N ALA A 635 -19.78 -19.76 -4.86
CA ALA A 635 -19.44 -19.07 -3.61
C ALA A 635 -17.97 -19.31 -3.23
N LYS A 636 -17.10 -19.56 -4.21
CA LYS A 636 -15.66 -19.60 -3.96
C LYS A 636 -15.19 -18.24 -3.46
N PRO A 637 -14.21 -18.19 -2.55
CA PRO A 637 -13.75 -16.94 -1.97
C PRO A 637 -13.10 -16.09 -3.05
N ARG A 638 -13.32 -14.78 -3.02
CA ARG A 638 -12.73 -13.81 -3.94
C ARG A 638 -11.50 -13.20 -3.28
N PRO A 639 -10.29 -13.46 -3.81
CA PRO A 639 -9.07 -12.95 -3.18
C PRO A 639 -8.93 -11.45 -3.37
N ARG A 640 -8.61 -10.73 -2.30
CA ARG A 640 -8.22 -9.32 -2.35
C ARG A 640 -6.76 -9.22 -2.76
N ARG A 641 -6.46 -8.43 -3.79
CA ARG A 641 -5.09 -8.25 -4.30
C ARG A 641 -4.42 -7.05 -3.61
N LEU A 642 -3.50 -7.33 -2.72
CA LEU A 642 -2.63 -6.32 -2.11
C LEU A 642 -1.45 -6.06 -3.05
N CYS A 643 -1.39 -4.87 -3.63
CA CYS A 643 -0.32 -4.44 -4.51
C CYS A 643 0.15 -3.02 -4.16
N LEU A 644 1.35 -2.67 -4.59
CA LEU A 644 1.81 -1.29 -4.48
C LEU A 644 1.24 -0.47 -5.65
N ASN A 645 0.86 0.77 -5.36
CA ASN A 645 0.42 1.72 -6.37
C ASN A 645 1.47 1.82 -7.49
N PRO A 646 1.08 1.75 -8.78
CA PRO A 646 2.00 1.83 -9.90
C PRO A 646 2.92 3.06 -9.85
N SER A 647 2.47 4.20 -9.32
CA SER A 647 3.32 5.40 -9.13
C SER A 647 4.50 5.11 -8.19
N HIS A 648 4.23 4.48 -7.05
CA HIS A 648 5.24 4.07 -6.07
C HIS A 648 6.20 3.03 -6.67
N VAL A 649 5.69 2.04 -7.40
CA VAL A 649 6.52 1.04 -8.10
C VAL A 649 7.45 1.71 -9.11
N ALA A 650 6.96 2.61 -9.96
CA ALA A 650 7.82 3.29 -10.93
C ALA A 650 8.93 4.10 -10.22
N GLN A 651 8.62 4.77 -9.12
CA GLN A 651 9.61 5.50 -8.35
C GLN A 651 10.65 4.55 -7.72
N MET A 652 10.22 3.47 -7.06
CA MET A 652 11.10 2.46 -6.48
C MET A 652 12.05 1.86 -7.53
N GLN A 653 11.54 1.55 -8.72
CA GLN A 653 12.35 1.00 -9.81
C GLN A 653 13.26 2.06 -10.45
N ALA A 654 12.83 3.32 -10.53
CA ALA A 654 13.67 4.42 -10.99
C ALA A 654 14.91 4.60 -10.09
N GLU A 655 14.73 4.45 -8.78
CA GLU A 655 15.78 4.52 -7.75
C GLU A 655 16.67 3.26 -7.73
N THR A 656 16.07 2.07 -7.73
CA THR A 656 16.80 0.80 -7.51
C THR A 656 17.27 0.11 -8.78
N LYS A 657 16.68 0.45 -9.94
CA LYS A 657 16.89 -0.22 -11.24
C LYS A 657 16.55 -1.71 -11.24
N LYS A 658 15.81 -2.20 -10.24
CA LYS A 658 15.35 -3.59 -10.12
C LYS A 658 13.83 -3.63 -10.24
N PRO A 659 13.24 -4.68 -10.83
CA PRO A 659 11.78 -4.84 -10.88
C PRO A 659 11.20 -5.12 -9.49
N LEU A 660 9.88 -5.00 -9.36
CA LEU A 660 9.14 -5.38 -8.16
C LEU A 660 9.25 -6.90 -7.97
N SER A 661 9.64 -7.32 -6.78
CA SER A 661 9.72 -8.72 -6.39
C SER A 661 9.56 -8.84 -4.88
N PHE A 662 8.41 -9.31 -4.43
CA PHE A 662 8.15 -9.49 -3.01
C PHE A 662 8.89 -10.71 -2.43
N THR A 663 9.30 -10.59 -1.16
CA THR A 663 9.64 -11.72 -0.30
C THR A 663 8.36 -12.34 0.26
N THR A 664 8.43 -13.55 0.81
CA THR A 664 7.24 -14.20 1.41
C THR A 664 6.58 -13.29 2.45
N ALA A 665 5.33 -12.91 2.21
CA ALA A 665 4.54 -12.14 3.14
C ALA A 665 4.13 -12.99 4.34
N LYS A 666 4.11 -12.38 5.52
CA LYS A 666 3.79 -13.05 6.79
C LYS A 666 2.84 -12.21 7.62
N PHE A 667 1.99 -12.88 8.38
CA PHE A 667 1.24 -12.24 9.45
C PHE A 667 2.11 -12.01 10.69
N ASN A 668 1.73 -11.05 11.54
CA ASN A 668 2.21 -11.02 12.93
C ASN A 668 1.74 -12.29 13.65
N THR A 669 2.55 -12.85 14.53
CA THR A 669 2.22 -14.10 15.23
C THR A 669 2.35 -13.93 16.73
N GLY A 670 1.39 -14.44 17.49
CA GLY A 670 1.38 -14.44 18.94
C GLY A 670 0.42 -15.50 19.49
N LEU A 671 0.60 -15.92 20.74
CA LEU A 671 -0.38 -16.78 21.42
C LEU A 671 -1.58 -15.93 21.81
N ASP A 672 -2.78 -16.45 21.55
CA ASP A 672 -4.05 -15.83 21.95
C ASP A 672 -4.22 -14.38 21.43
N SER A 673 -3.50 -14.02 20.36
CA SER A 673 -3.56 -12.72 19.71
C SER A 673 -3.99 -12.86 18.26
N ASP A 674 -4.95 -12.06 17.83
CA ASP A 674 -5.35 -12.02 16.42
C ASP A 674 -4.28 -11.35 15.55
N GLU A 675 -4.16 -11.81 14.32
CA GLU A 675 -3.37 -11.14 13.29
C GLU A 675 -3.93 -9.72 13.00
N THR A 676 -3.07 -8.70 13.02
CA THR A 676 -3.43 -7.30 12.77
C THR A 676 -2.65 -6.68 11.60
N ALA A 677 -1.53 -7.28 11.21
CA ALA A 677 -0.64 -6.73 10.20
C ALA A 677 0.00 -7.81 9.32
N ILE A 678 0.37 -7.39 8.12
CA ILE A 678 1.09 -8.20 7.13
C ILE A 678 2.41 -7.50 6.83
N ILE A 679 3.52 -8.23 6.85
CA ILE A 679 4.85 -7.73 6.45
C ILE A 679 5.38 -8.49 5.24
N THR A 680 6.08 -7.78 4.37
CA THR A 680 6.91 -8.31 3.28
C THR A 680 8.02 -7.31 2.96
N SER A 681 8.92 -7.68 2.06
CA SER A 681 9.95 -6.79 1.52
C SER A 681 10.04 -6.88 0.00
N THR A 682 10.52 -5.82 -0.64
CA THR A 682 10.90 -5.83 -2.06
C THR A 682 12.16 -4.99 -2.29
N GLY A 683 13.25 -5.63 -2.70
CA GLY A 683 14.54 -4.97 -2.80
C GLY A 683 14.96 -4.34 -1.46
N PRO A 684 15.26 -3.03 -1.40
CA PRO A 684 15.60 -2.34 -0.15
C PRO A 684 14.39 -1.83 0.64
N PHE A 685 13.16 -2.14 0.23
CA PHE A 685 11.95 -1.63 0.88
C PHE A 685 11.29 -2.72 1.72
N MET A 686 11.02 -2.47 2.99
CA MET A 686 10.05 -3.23 3.77
C MET A 686 8.68 -2.57 3.62
N VAL A 687 7.64 -3.39 3.47
CA VAL A 687 6.26 -2.92 3.30
C VAL A 687 5.37 -3.64 4.29
N THR A 688 4.57 -2.88 5.03
CA THR A 688 3.58 -3.40 5.97
C THR A 688 2.17 -2.96 5.57
N TRP A 689 1.21 -3.87 5.66
CA TRP A 689 -0.22 -3.58 5.54
C TRP A 689 -0.90 -3.75 6.88
N ASN A 690 -1.86 -2.88 7.18
CA ASN A 690 -2.82 -3.13 8.26
C ASN A 690 -3.91 -4.08 7.75
N LEU A 691 -4.15 -5.19 8.46
CA LEU A 691 -5.06 -6.24 8.02
C LEU A 691 -6.52 -5.74 7.99
N ARG A 692 -6.97 -4.99 9.00
CA ARG A 692 -8.33 -4.42 9.01
C ARG A 692 -8.55 -3.49 7.81
N LYS A 693 -7.60 -2.59 7.53
CA LYS A 693 -7.66 -1.68 6.37
C LYS A 693 -7.63 -2.44 5.04
N ALA A 694 -6.84 -3.51 4.96
CA ALA A 694 -6.78 -4.39 3.78
C ALA A 694 -8.10 -5.16 3.56
N ILE A 695 -8.72 -5.66 4.62
CA ILE A 695 -10.03 -6.31 4.57
C ILE A 695 -11.12 -5.32 4.17
N ALA A 696 -11.06 -4.08 4.66
CA ALA A 696 -12.01 -3.03 4.31
C ALA A 696 -11.85 -2.51 2.88
N GLY A 697 -10.71 -2.79 2.22
CA GLY A 697 -10.45 -2.30 0.85
C GLY A 697 -10.06 -0.82 0.78
N ARG A 698 -9.55 -0.22 1.87
CA ARG A 698 -9.13 1.19 1.87
C ARG A 698 -8.00 1.45 0.85
N LYS A 699 -7.97 2.64 0.25
CA LYS A 699 -6.90 3.09 -0.66
C LYS A 699 -5.55 3.17 0.07
N ASP A 700 -4.48 2.74 -0.62
CA ASP A 700 -3.10 2.70 -0.15
C ASP A 700 -2.91 2.28 1.33
N PRO A 701 -3.37 1.08 1.75
CA PRO A 701 -3.40 0.66 3.15
C PRO A 701 -2.03 0.24 3.70
N TYR A 702 -0.94 0.66 3.05
CA TYR A 702 0.41 0.23 3.36
C TYR A 702 1.36 1.38 3.69
N THR A 703 2.31 1.08 4.56
CA THR A 703 3.44 1.94 4.86
C THR A 703 4.74 1.22 4.52
N LEU A 704 5.81 1.98 4.32
CA LEU A 704 7.10 1.43 3.93
C LEU A 704 8.25 2.02 4.73
N LYS A 705 9.33 1.26 4.81
CA LYS A 705 10.62 1.71 5.29
C LYS A 705 11.70 1.31 4.28
N ARG A 706 12.50 2.30 3.86
CA ARG A 706 13.61 2.08 2.93
C ARG A 706 14.92 1.89 3.68
N TYR A 707 15.71 0.92 3.23
CA TYR A 707 17.09 0.69 3.65
C TYR A 707 18.08 1.08 2.54
N THR A 708 19.36 1.17 2.89
CA THR A 708 20.45 1.38 1.92
C THR A 708 20.76 0.11 1.14
N GLU A 709 20.56 -1.06 1.75
CA GLU A 709 20.84 -2.37 1.19
C GLU A 709 19.55 -3.17 0.96
N GLU A 710 19.66 -4.25 0.20
CA GLU A 710 18.55 -5.17 -0.08
C GLU A 710 18.17 -5.96 1.18
N VAL A 711 16.88 -5.97 1.51
CA VAL A 711 16.35 -6.79 2.60
C VAL A 711 16.37 -8.25 2.15
N LYS A 712 17.08 -9.10 2.90
CA LYS A 712 17.26 -10.52 2.59
C LYS A 712 16.19 -11.39 3.23
N ALA A 713 15.77 -11.03 4.44
CA ALA A 713 14.67 -11.68 5.13
C ALA A 713 14.07 -10.75 6.17
N ASP A 714 12.78 -10.93 6.41
CA ASP A 714 12.02 -10.20 7.41
C ASP A 714 11.00 -11.11 8.11
N ASN A 715 10.69 -10.77 9.35
CA ASN A 715 9.63 -11.41 10.12
C ASN A 715 9.24 -10.58 11.34
N PHE A 716 8.02 -10.75 11.84
CA PHE A 716 7.64 -10.19 13.13
C PHE A 716 8.44 -10.82 14.28
N ARG A 717 8.64 -10.04 15.35
CA ARG A 717 8.97 -10.61 16.65
C ARG A 717 7.76 -11.41 17.14
N PHE A 718 8.00 -12.61 17.64
CA PHE A 718 6.92 -13.43 18.17
C PHE A 718 6.24 -12.74 19.37
N GLY A 719 4.90 -12.74 19.39
CA GLY A 719 4.08 -12.08 20.42
C GLY A 719 3.99 -10.55 20.27
N SER A 720 4.44 -9.97 19.14
CA SER A 720 4.39 -8.53 18.91
C SER A 720 3.98 -8.22 17.47
N ASP A 721 3.05 -7.29 17.30
CA ASP A 721 2.74 -6.68 16.00
C ASP A 721 3.52 -5.37 15.77
N LYS A 722 4.12 -4.83 16.84
CA LYS A 722 4.84 -3.55 16.85
C LYS A 722 6.28 -3.68 16.33
N ASN A 723 6.93 -4.84 16.45
CA ASN A 723 8.34 -4.99 16.14
C ASN A 723 8.61 -6.04 15.06
N VAL A 724 9.48 -5.68 14.11
CA VAL A 724 9.88 -6.51 12.99
C VAL A 724 11.39 -6.70 13.00
N ILE A 725 11.84 -7.92 12.76
CA ILE A 725 13.24 -8.28 12.62
C ILE A 725 13.58 -8.26 11.14
N VAL A 726 14.61 -7.50 10.79
CA VAL A 726 15.10 -7.36 9.42
C VAL A 726 16.54 -7.89 9.33
N ALA A 727 16.80 -8.73 8.33
CA ALA A 727 18.14 -9.16 7.96
C ALA A 727 18.53 -8.48 6.64
N LEU A 728 19.49 -7.57 6.71
CA LEU A 728 20.21 -6.99 5.58
C LEU A 728 21.37 -7.91 5.17
N PRO A 729 22.11 -7.66 4.08
CA PRO A 729 23.18 -8.56 3.64
C PRO A 729 24.23 -8.81 4.72
N ASN A 730 24.53 -7.82 5.55
CA ASN A 730 25.60 -7.89 6.57
C ASN A 730 25.17 -7.52 7.98
N GLU A 731 23.89 -7.21 8.19
CA GLU A 731 23.37 -6.63 9.43
C GLU A 731 22.01 -7.24 9.76
N VAL A 732 21.65 -7.24 11.03
CA VAL A 732 20.37 -7.76 11.53
C VAL A 732 19.88 -6.82 12.61
N ASN A 733 18.73 -6.20 12.39
CA ASN A 733 18.18 -5.16 13.26
C ASN A 733 16.74 -5.50 13.65
N MET A 734 16.29 -4.98 14.81
CA MET A 734 14.87 -4.92 15.15
C MET A 734 14.38 -3.50 14.89
N VAL A 735 13.17 -3.42 14.33
CA VAL A 735 12.61 -2.17 13.86
C VAL A 735 11.15 -2.08 14.28
N GLY A 736 10.81 -0.97 14.94
CA GLY A 736 9.43 -0.63 15.26
C GLY A 736 8.61 -0.26 14.02
N ARG A 737 7.40 -0.80 13.91
CA ARG A 737 6.45 -0.54 12.82
C ARG A 737 6.05 0.94 12.73
N GLN A 738 6.11 1.68 13.84
CA GLN A 738 5.91 3.13 13.89
C GLN A 738 6.90 3.91 13.01
N THR A 739 8.08 3.34 12.74
CA THR A 739 9.09 3.99 11.86
C THR A 739 8.76 3.86 10.38
N PHE A 740 7.74 3.09 10.00
CA PHE A 740 7.30 2.94 8.62
C PHE A 740 6.43 4.15 8.25
N LYS A 741 6.75 4.77 7.12
CA LYS A 741 6.09 6.00 6.66
C LYS A 741 5.16 5.71 5.51
N LYS A 742 4.16 6.58 5.30
CA LYS A 742 3.36 6.57 4.07
C LYS A 742 4.30 6.69 2.86
N PRO A 743 4.00 6.01 1.75
CA PRO A 743 4.79 6.10 0.54
C PRO A 743 4.73 7.53 -0.03
N THR A 744 5.88 8.21 -0.05
CA THR A 744 6.05 9.55 -0.62
C THR A 744 7.35 9.58 -1.40
N ARG A 745 7.57 10.66 -2.16
CA ARG A 745 8.83 10.83 -2.89
C ARG A 745 10.04 10.70 -1.96
N GLU A 746 9.94 11.28 -0.77
CA GLU A 746 11.01 11.32 0.23
C GLU A 746 11.23 9.96 0.88
N SER A 747 10.17 9.28 1.34
CA SER A 747 10.29 7.96 1.99
C SER A 747 10.74 6.86 1.03
N ILE A 748 10.47 7.01 -0.27
CA ILE A 748 10.95 6.10 -1.32
C ILE A 748 12.36 6.47 -1.79
N SER A 749 12.81 7.73 -1.67
CA SER A 749 14.14 8.15 -2.15
C SER A 749 15.29 7.69 -1.26
N THR A 750 16.49 7.60 -1.83
CA THR A 750 17.67 7.15 -1.07
C THR A 750 17.94 8.16 0.04
N PRO A 751 18.13 7.75 1.32
CA PRO A 751 18.49 8.69 2.38
C PRO A 751 19.73 9.47 1.94
N ILE A 752 19.59 10.79 1.73
CA ILE A 752 20.73 11.62 1.34
C ILE A 752 21.59 11.74 2.59
N ARG A 753 22.61 10.87 2.72
CA ARG A 753 23.77 11.18 3.56
C ARG A 753 24.30 12.52 3.07
N GLN A 754 24.11 13.59 3.84
CA GLN A 754 24.89 14.80 3.65
C GLN A 754 26.35 14.39 3.87
N LEU A 755 27.06 14.10 2.78
CA LEU A 755 28.51 14.04 2.75
C LEU A 755 29.02 15.43 3.14
N ARG A 756 29.01 15.76 4.44
CA ARG A 756 29.83 16.84 4.99
C ARG A 756 31.26 16.39 4.79
N SER A 757 31.87 16.84 3.70
CA SER A 757 33.30 16.72 3.50
C SER A 757 33.98 17.37 4.71
N ARG A 758 34.52 16.57 5.63
CA ARG A 758 35.48 17.05 6.63
C ARG A 758 36.76 17.46 5.88
N HIS A 759 36.76 18.66 5.33
CA HIS A 759 37.95 19.42 4.95
C HIS A 759 37.97 20.68 5.80
N ALA A 760 38.29 20.49 7.07
CA ALA A 760 38.74 21.55 7.96
C ALA A 760 39.96 21.00 8.71
N ILE A 761 41.05 20.76 7.98
CA ILE A 761 42.37 20.75 8.59
C ILE A 761 42.71 22.20 8.87
N VAL A 762 42.86 22.49 10.16
CA VAL A 762 43.29 23.77 10.71
C VAL A 762 44.73 24.02 10.27
N ASP A 763 44.93 24.91 9.29
CA ASP A 763 46.21 25.60 9.12
C ASP A 763 46.13 26.92 9.90
N SER A 764 46.72 26.92 11.09
CA SER A 764 47.06 28.14 11.82
C SER A 764 48.40 28.66 11.30
N PRO A 765 48.48 29.95 10.96
CA PRO A 765 49.70 30.68 11.23
C PRO A 765 49.41 32.03 11.91
N TYR A 766 49.93 32.16 13.13
CA TYR A 766 50.10 33.38 13.95
C TYR A 766 48.85 34.07 14.51
#